data_AF-A0A7V1HWL1-F1
#
_entry.id   AF-A0A7V1HWL1-F1
#
_cell.length_a   1.000
_cell.length_b   1.000
_cell.length_c   1.000
_cell.angle_alpha   90.00
_cell.angle_beta   90.00
_cell.angle_gamma   90.00
#
_symmetry.space_group_name_H-M   'P 1'
#
loop_
_entity.id
_entity.type
_entity.pdbx_description
1 polymer ?
#
loop_
_entity_poly.entity_id
_entity_poly.type
_entity_poly.pdbx_seq_one_letter_code
_entity_poly.pdbx_strand_id
1 'polypeptide(L)'
;MFHLPLTAFIPSNDFVDFNIATNRYGLSKHLRFSKEKRKIIKSVELLIIDEISMVRADLLDAVDFVLQTIRGNKDPFGGVQLLVIGDLFQLSPIVKDDVLPVLNKYYSSLFFFDSIAWQKSNPVIIEMKTIYRQKDNEFINLLNNIRNGEKRKEDIDRLNLNYQQKGEDEGIVTLTTHNYKADNINNQRMEELSGKEYYYQAEVTGKFSEYSFPVSETLILKKDAQVMFIRNDPNGMYFNGKIGIVDYLDKNTIKVKFPEENTTIFVEEEEWKNVKYTLDKETNAIKQKEVGSFTQYPLKLAWAITVHKSQGLTFDKVNVDLSRTFAPGQMYVALSRCRSLEGLILSSKVNSSNIITDRNILNYHKNIKLEDDIEQILESDKVKYDNGRLIRGFKFDHLDEILSTWKDIIVEGDISGQGNALLKYKEIDLAFNELKNISNSFQNQISGLLNSNAPDEYVIDRAGKAIDYFTENFYSKLFIPLQEHINEYRIKKNSRKYIKLLREILSDIKVMIDKMYQLEFRDKKIFSGKSLFTKDKKRKEKVIKPKPAKGETYRITLQLYQEGNTLKDIARLRNLKLGTIESHMTRWIEDGSVDINDLIKKERLNTLIKFMKNFEETALSELINSCPIETNFTELRWVRAYLK
;
A
#
# COMPACT_ATOMS: atom_id res chain seq x y z
N MET A 1 2.28 4.13 3.27
CA MET A 1 2.43 4.40 1.82
C MET A 1 3.34 5.59 1.52
N PHE A 2 3.15 6.75 2.16
CA PHE A 2 3.74 8.03 1.74
C PHE A 2 5.17 8.36 2.24
N HIS A 3 5.81 7.48 3.03
CA HIS A 3 7.08 7.79 3.74
C HIS A 3 6.98 9.13 4.49
N LEU A 4 5.97 9.24 5.34
CA LEU A 4 5.82 10.41 6.19
C LEU A 4 7.00 10.51 7.15
N PRO A 5 7.42 11.73 7.52
CA PRO A 5 8.51 11.91 8.47
C PRO A 5 8.15 11.36 9.85
N LEU A 6 9.18 10.92 10.59
CA LEU A 6 9.04 10.54 12.01
C LEU A 6 8.96 11.78 12.91
N THR A 7 9.47 12.91 12.43
CA THR A 7 9.38 14.23 13.06
C THR A 7 8.18 15.01 12.52
N ALA A 8 7.88 16.17 13.10
CA ALA A 8 6.81 17.04 12.60
C ALA A 8 7.07 17.51 11.16
N PHE A 9 6.02 17.89 10.45
CA PHE A 9 6.14 18.52 9.14
C PHE A 9 5.81 20.01 9.21
N ILE A 10 6.61 20.85 8.57
CA ILE A 10 6.26 22.26 8.34
C ILE A 10 5.96 22.50 6.86
N PRO A 11 4.86 23.21 6.53
CA PRO A 11 4.41 23.39 5.16
C PRO A 11 5.15 24.54 4.45
N SER A 12 6.42 24.77 4.77
CA SER A 12 7.27 25.82 4.17
C SER A 12 8.67 25.30 3.84
N ASN A 13 9.56 26.19 3.42
CA ASN A 13 11.00 25.90 3.23
C ASN A 13 11.85 26.55 4.33
N ASP A 14 11.25 27.02 5.41
CA ASP A 14 11.96 27.71 6.49
C ASP A 14 12.94 26.76 7.17
N PHE A 15 14.01 27.32 7.72
CA PHE A 15 14.97 26.53 8.49
C PHE A 15 14.31 25.97 9.75
N VAL A 16 14.52 24.67 9.99
CA VAL A 16 14.05 23.95 11.18
C VAL A 16 15.12 23.00 11.69
N ASP A 17 15.10 22.75 13.00
CA ASP A 17 15.87 21.65 13.57
C ASP A 17 15.27 20.31 13.12
N PHE A 18 16.04 19.55 12.32
CA PHE A 18 15.62 18.26 11.77
C PHE A 18 15.38 17.17 12.82
N ASN A 19 15.81 17.36 14.07
CA ASN A 19 15.45 16.47 15.18
C ASN A 19 14.01 16.68 15.65
N ILE A 20 13.45 17.86 15.41
CA ILE A 20 12.10 18.27 15.86
C ILE A 20 11.10 18.23 14.70
N ALA A 21 11.49 18.79 13.54
CA ALA A 21 10.62 18.90 12.37
C ALA A 21 11.40 18.82 11.05
N THR A 22 10.76 18.34 9.99
CA THR A 22 11.21 18.48 8.60
C THR A 22 10.35 19.51 7.86
N ASN A 23 10.93 20.14 6.85
CA ASN A 23 10.23 21.05 5.96
C ASN A 23 10.01 20.43 4.57
N ARG A 24 9.42 21.18 3.62
CA ARG A 24 9.19 20.71 2.25
C ARG A 24 10.48 20.26 1.56
N TYR A 25 11.55 21.04 1.70
CA TYR A 25 12.86 20.71 1.16
C TYR A 25 13.41 19.39 1.75
N GLY A 26 13.40 19.25 3.07
CA GLY A 26 13.82 18.03 3.78
C GLY A 26 13.00 16.82 3.34
N LEU A 27 11.67 16.94 3.35
CA LEU A 27 10.79 15.84 2.94
C LEU A 27 11.03 15.47 1.48
N SER A 28 11.19 16.43 0.58
CA SER A 28 11.48 16.19 -0.84
C SER A 28 12.73 15.34 -1.08
N LYS A 29 13.78 15.51 -0.27
CA LYS A 29 15.01 14.70 -0.34
C LYS A 29 14.75 13.23 0.01
N HIS A 30 13.77 12.97 0.88
CA HIS A 30 13.34 11.64 1.28
C HIS A 30 12.31 11.02 0.32
N LEU A 31 11.77 11.77 -0.65
CA LEU A 31 10.87 11.27 -1.72
C LEU A 31 11.60 10.52 -2.85
N ARG A 32 12.71 9.83 -2.53
CA ARG A 32 13.41 8.91 -3.43
C ARG A 32 12.64 7.59 -3.55
N PHE A 33 11.40 7.66 -4.03
CA PHE A 33 10.59 6.48 -4.29
C PHE A 33 11.10 5.69 -5.50
N SER A 34 11.03 4.36 -5.40
CA SER A 34 11.23 3.49 -6.56
C SER A 34 10.23 3.80 -7.67
N LYS A 35 10.58 3.46 -8.92
CA LYS A 35 9.68 3.66 -10.06
C LYS A 35 8.31 3.02 -9.85
N GLU A 36 8.30 1.80 -9.33
CA GLU A 36 7.07 1.07 -9.00
C GLU A 36 6.21 1.84 -8.00
N LYS A 37 6.81 2.34 -6.92
CA LYS A 37 6.10 3.11 -5.91
C LYS A 37 5.55 4.44 -6.43
N ARG A 38 6.31 5.14 -7.27
CA ARG A 38 5.82 6.35 -7.96
C ARG A 38 4.59 6.04 -8.80
N LYS A 39 4.62 4.95 -9.57
CA LYS A 39 3.47 4.53 -10.37
C LYS A 39 2.24 4.23 -9.50
N ILE A 40 2.41 3.57 -8.35
CA ILE A 40 1.31 3.33 -7.41
C ILE A 40 0.70 4.65 -6.93
N ILE A 41 1.53 5.59 -6.44
CA ILE A 41 1.03 6.89 -5.96
C ILE A 41 0.30 7.65 -7.07
N LYS A 42 0.80 7.57 -8.32
CA LYS A 42 0.14 8.14 -9.51
C LYS A 42 -1.15 7.43 -9.91
N SER A 43 -1.38 6.20 -9.48
CA SER A 43 -2.61 5.44 -9.78
C SER A 43 -3.63 5.47 -8.64
N VAL A 44 -3.33 6.06 -7.49
CA VAL A 44 -4.32 6.24 -6.42
C VAL A 44 -5.41 7.21 -6.90
N GLU A 45 -6.67 6.82 -6.79
CA GLU A 45 -7.83 7.67 -7.11
C GLU A 45 -8.62 8.04 -5.86
N LEU A 46 -8.73 7.12 -4.89
CA LEU A 46 -9.37 7.31 -3.60
C LEU A 46 -8.39 6.97 -2.46
N LEU A 47 -8.31 7.84 -1.46
CA LEU A 47 -7.62 7.62 -0.19
C LEU A 47 -8.64 7.64 0.95
N ILE A 48 -8.79 6.52 1.64
CA ILE A 48 -9.66 6.38 2.81
C ILE A 48 -8.81 6.52 4.07
N ILE A 49 -9.22 7.40 4.99
CA ILE A 49 -8.58 7.58 6.29
C ILE A 49 -9.65 7.38 7.37
N ASP A 50 -9.53 6.28 8.10
CA ASP A 50 -10.35 6.04 9.29
C ASP A 50 -9.73 6.72 10.52
N GLU A 51 -10.55 7.04 11.51
CA GLU A 51 -10.17 7.75 12.75
C GLU A 51 -9.40 9.07 12.52
N ILE A 52 -9.90 9.90 11.61
CA ILE A 52 -9.28 11.19 11.21
C ILE A 52 -9.06 12.15 12.39
N SER A 53 -9.81 12.02 13.48
CA SER A 53 -9.66 12.84 14.69
C SER A 53 -8.28 12.69 15.34
N MET A 54 -7.59 11.57 15.14
CA MET A 54 -6.23 11.35 15.65
C MET A 54 -5.14 11.83 14.69
N VAL A 55 -5.49 12.25 13.47
CA VAL A 55 -4.53 12.71 12.46
C VAL A 55 -4.20 14.18 12.70
N ARG A 56 -2.90 14.47 12.82
CA ARG A 56 -2.41 15.84 12.98
C ARG A 56 -2.48 16.62 11.66
N ALA A 57 -2.68 17.93 11.76
CA ALA A 57 -2.68 18.87 10.64
C ALA A 57 -1.42 18.75 9.76
N ASP A 58 -0.25 18.72 10.38
CA ASP A 58 1.04 18.62 9.70
C ASP A 58 1.21 17.33 8.92
N LEU A 59 0.72 16.20 9.46
CA LEU A 59 0.77 14.92 8.77
C LEU A 59 -0.14 14.90 7.55
N LEU A 60 -1.32 15.53 7.63
CA LEU A 60 -2.23 15.62 6.50
C LEU A 60 -1.64 16.50 5.39
N ASP A 61 -1.00 17.62 5.74
CA ASP A 61 -0.27 18.47 4.79
C ASP A 61 0.99 17.78 4.22
N ALA A 62 1.65 16.93 4.99
CA ALA A 62 2.74 16.10 4.46
C ALA A 62 2.22 15.13 3.39
N VAL A 63 1.06 14.49 3.61
CA VAL A 63 0.41 13.63 2.61
C VAL A 63 0.07 14.43 1.36
N ASP A 64 -0.52 15.61 1.51
CA ASP A 64 -0.80 16.54 0.40
C ASP A 64 0.47 16.85 -0.39
N PHE A 65 1.54 17.31 0.26
CA PHE A 65 2.80 17.65 -0.39
C PHE A 65 3.41 16.47 -1.16
N VAL A 66 3.39 15.26 -0.58
CA VAL A 66 3.85 14.06 -1.27
C VAL A 66 3.01 13.76 -2.50
N LEU A 67 1.69 13.81 -2.40
CA LEU A 67 0.79 13.55 -3.51
C LEU A 67 0.97 14.58 -4.63
N GLN A 68 1.00 15.87 -4.30
CA GLN A 68 1.20 16.94 -5.28
C GLN A 68 2.54 16.78 -6.01
N THR A 69 3.60 16.49 -5.27
CA THR A 69 4.95 16.35 -5.82
C THR A 69 5.07 15.15 -6.75
N ILE A 70 4.53 13.99 -6.36
CA ILE A 70 4.67 12.76 -7.15
C ILE A 70 3.70 12.74 -8.35
N ARG A 71 2.52 13.33 -8.21
CA ARG A 71 1.51 13.37 -9.28
C ARG A 71 1.68 14.55 -10.24
N GLY A 72 2.47 15.56 -9.88
CA GLY A 72 2.62 16.79 -10.68
C GLY A 72 1.33 17.62 -10.71
N ASN A 73 0.42 17.41 -9.74
CA ASN A 73 -0.85 18.14 -9.65
C ASN A 73 -0.82 19.03 -8.41
N LYS A 74 -1.16 20.31 -8.54
CA LYS A 74 -1.20 21.30 -7.44
C LYS A 74 -2.56 21.40 -6.74
N ASP A 75 -3.58 20.70 -7.25
CA ASP A 75 -4.84 20.54 -6.54
C ASP A 75 -4.60 19.88 -5.16
N PRO A 76 -5.44 20.15 -4.15
CA PRO A 76 -5.38 19.45 -2.87
C PRO A 76 -5.25 17.93 -3.05
N PHE A 77 -4.33 17.35 -2.28
CA PHE A 77 -3.96 15.93 -2.31
C PHE A 77 -3.55 15.43 -3.69
N GLY A 78 -2.98 16.29 -4.54
CA GLY A 78 -2.60 15.96 -5.92
C GLY A 78 -3.79 15.50 -6.79
N GLY A 79 -5.00 15.95 -6.44
CA GLY A 79 -6.26 15.59 -7.09
C GLY A 79 -6.75 14.18 -6.77
N VAL A 80 -6.26 13.56 -5.69
CA VAL A 80 -6.81 12.30 -5.16
C VAL A 80 -8.07 12.62 -4.36
N GLN A 81 -9.12 11.82 -4.53
CA GLN A 81 -10.33 11.92 -3.71
C GLN A 81 -10.01 11.41 -2.29
N LEU A 82 -10.41 12.16 -1.27
CA LEU A 82 -10.29 11.74 0.12
C LEU A 82 -11.67 11.36 0.66
N LEU A 83 -11.73 10.23 1.37
CA LEU A 83 -12.83 9.87 2.25
C LEU A 83 -12.26 9.74 3.66
N VAL A 84 -12.63 10.66 4.55
CA VAL A 84 -12.18 10.65 5.93
C VAL A 84 -13.33 10.36 6.85
N ILE A 85 -13.11 9.50 7.85
CA ILE A 85 -14.12 9.06 8.80
C ILE A 85 -13.54 9.25 10.20
N GLY A 86 -14.35 9.70 11.15
CA GLY A 86 -13.95 9.78 12.55
C GLY A 86 -14.88 10.66 13.38
N ASP A 87 -14.67 10.65 14.69
CA ASP A 87 -15.42 11.44 15.64
C ASP A 87 -14.49 12.41 16.37
N LEU A 88 -14.72 13.71 16.15
CA LEU A 88 -13.89 14.80 16.67
C LEU A 88 -13.86 14.84 18.19
N PHE A 89 -14.89 14.33 18.86
CA PHE A 89 -15.01 14.35 20.31
C PHE A 89 -14.39 13.13 21.00
N GLN A 90 -13.82 12.20 20.22
CA GLN A 90 -13.00 11.12 20.75
C GLN A 90 -11.57 11.62 21.04
N LEU A 91 -10.56 10.77 20.86
CA LEU A 91 -9.20 11.10 21.24
C LEU A 91 -8.58 12.10 20.26
N SER A 92 -8.01 13.17 20.82
CA SER A 92 -7.25 14.17 20.07
C SER A 92 -5.90 13.61 19.59
N PRO A 93 -5.28 14.23 18.57
CA PRO A 93 -3.93 13.89 18.16
C PRO A 93 -2.93 14.13 19.30
N ILE A 94 -1.93 13.24 19.43
CA ILE A 94 -0.86 13.37 20.42
C ILE A 94 0.38 13.97 19.75
N VAL A 95 1.01 14.90 20.45
CA VAL A 95 2.27 15.54 20.04
C VAL A 95 3.18 15.70 21.25
N LYS A 96 4.50 15.73 21.04
CA LYS A 96 5.46 16.02 22.09
C LYS A 96 5.53 17.52 22.37
N ASP A 97 5.86 17.89 23.61
CA ASP A 97 5.86 19.29 24.07
C ASP A 97 6.87 20.17 23.33
N ASP A 98 7.99 19.60 22.89
CA ASP A 98 9.04 20.28 22.11
C ASP A 98 8.63 20.58 20.66
N VAL A 99 7.67 19.84 20.12
CA VAL A 99 7.16 20.00 18.75
C VAL A 99 6.07 21.08 18.66
N LEU A 100 5.27 21.25 19.71
CA LEU A 100 4.15 22.21 19.76
C LEU A 100 4.51 23.64 19.34
N PRO A 101 5.59 24.27 19.86
CA PRO A 101 5.97 25.63 19.49
C PRO A 101 6.31 25.79 18.01
N VAL A 102 6.77 24.73 17.35
CA VAL A 102 7.08 24.75 15.92
C VAL A 102 5.80 24.72 15.11
N LEU A 103 4.87 23.82 15.44
CA LEU A 103 3.60 23.67 14.73
C LEU A 103 2.69 24.89 14.86
N ASN A 104 2.62 25.50 16.05
CA ASN A 104 1.77 26.67 16.32
C ASN A 104 2.14 27.91 15.49
N LYS A 105 3.30 27.93 14.82
CA LYS A 105 3.67 29.01 13.88
C LYS A 105 2.93 28.90 12.54
N TYR A 106 2.48 27.69 12.18
CA TYR A 106 1.90 27.38 10.86
C TYR A 106 0.44 26.95 10.95
N TYR A 107 0.01 26.45 12.10
CA TYR A 107 -1.32 25.88 12.30
C TYR A 107 -2.03 26.53 13.48
N SER A 108 -3.34 26.78 13.35
CA SER A 108 -4.18 27.30 14.43
C SER A 108 -4.41 26.27 15.54
N SER A 109 -4.40 24.99 15.21
CA SER A 109 -4.41 23.87 16.14
C SER A 109 -3.75 22.63 15.53
N LEU A 110 -3.66 21.55 16.29
CA LEU A 110 -3.10 20.28 15.83
C LEU A 110 -4.07 19.46 14.98
N PHE A 111 -5.36 19.78 14.96
CA PHE A 111 -6.37 18.92 14.34
C PHE A 111 -6.32 18.98 12.82
N PHE A 112 -6.64 17.87 12.15
CA PHE A 112 -6.61 17.78 10.68
C PHE A 112 -7.38 18.91 9.97
N PHE A 113 -8.44 19.43 10.59
CA PHE A 113 -9.29 20.48 10.01
C PHE A 113 -8.58 21.84 9.88
N ASP A 114 -7.47 22.04 10.61
CA ASP A 114 -6.60 23.20 10.48
C ASP A 114 -5.42 22.96 9.53
N SER A 115 -5.35 21.80 8.86
CA SER A 115 -4.37 21.62 7.79
C SER A 115 -4.69 22.52 6.60
N ILE A 116 -3.64 23.02 5.95
CA ILE A 116 -3.77 23.94 4.82
C ILE A 116 -4.47 23.22 3.65
N ALA A 117 -4.14 21.95 3.43
CA ALA A 117 -4.73 21.14 2.37
C ALA A 117 -6.22 20.90 2.59
N TRP A 118 -6.64 20.58 3.81
CA TRP A 118 -8.06 20.34 4.15
C TRP A 118 -8.90 21.60 3.97
N GLN A 119 -8.41 22.75 4.45
CA GLN A 119 -9.12 24.03 4.30
C GLN A 119 -9.30 24.39 2.81
N LYS A 120 -8.32 24.06 1.97
CA LYS A 120 -8.40 24.29 0.51
C LYS A 120 -9.28 23.28 -0.22
N SER A 121 -9.50 22.09 0.33
CA SER A 121 -10.27 21.04 -0.36
C SER A 121 -11.78 21.27 -0.36
N ASN A 122 -12.30 22.18 0.48
CA ASN A 122 -13.73 22.44 0.65
C ASN A 122 -14.56 21.15 0.79
N PRO A 123 -14.34 20.37 1.85
CA PRO A 123 -14.91 19.03 2.00
C PRO A 123 -16.41 19.08 2.24
N VAL A 124 -17.14 18.10 1.69
CA VAL A 124 -18.53 17.82 2.06
C VAL A 124 -18.54 17.06 3.39
N ILE A 125 -19.27 17.57 4.37
CA ILE A 125 -19.33 17.01 5.73
C ILE A 125 -20.70 16.37 5.95
N ILE A 126 -20.69 15.11 6.36
CA ILE A 126 -21.90 14.32 6.65
C ILE A 126 -21.84 13.87 8.11
N GLU A 127 -22.84 14.26 8.90
CA GLU A 127 -22.97 13.82 10.29
C GLU A 127 -23.92 12.62 10.39
N MET A 128 -23.42 11.50 10.92
CA MET A 128 -24.24 10.32 11.22
C MET A 128 -24.87 10.46 12.62
N LYS A 129 -26.20 10.63 12.67
CA LYS A 129 -26.94 10.89 13.93
C LYS A 129 -27.44 9.63 14.64
N THR A 130 -27.53 8.50 13.94
CA THR A 130 -28.07 7.26 14.51
C THR A 130 -27.00 6.52 15.31
N ILE A 131 -27.25 6.32 16.60
CA ILE A 131 -26.39 5.54 17.51
C ILE A 131 -26.88 4.10 17.53
N TYR A 132 -25.98 3.14 17.25
CA TYR A 132 -26.31 1.70 17.25
C TYR A 132 -25.80 0.94 18.48
N ARG A 133 -24.78 1.48 19.19
CA ARG A 133 -24.10 0.76 20.28
C ARG A 133 -24.93 0.74 21.56
N GLN A 134 -25.39 1.91 22.00
CA GLN A 134 -26.29 2.07 23.13
C GLN A 134 -27.73 2.08 22.64
N LYS A 135 -28.63 1.45 23.40
CA LYS A 135 -30.08 1.45 23.12
C LYS A 135 -30.89 2.24 24.16
N ASP A 136 -30.33 2.47 25.34
CA ASP A 136 -30.97 3.22 26.41
C ASP A 136 -30.83 4.73 26.18
N ASN A 137 -31.97 5.44 26.15
CA ASN A 137 -32.03 6.88 25.93
C ASN A 137 -31.42 7.67 27.09
N GLU A 138 -31.50 7.19 28.34
CA GLU A 138 -30.86 7.87 29.48
C GLU A 138 -29.34 7.90 29.25
N PHE A 139 -28.75 6.73 28.98
CA PHE A 139 -27.32 6.63 28.74
C PHE A 139 -26.86 7.37 27.48
N ILE A 140 -27.62 7.32 26.38
CA ILE A 140 -27.32 8.07 25.15
C ILE A 140 -27.25 9.57 25.43
N ASN A 141 -28.25 10.12 26.14
CA ASN A 141 -28.29 11.54 26.46
C ASN A 141 -27.12 11.96 27.36
N LEU A 142 -26.83 11.15 28.38
CA LEU A 142 -25.68 11.36 29.27
C LEU A 142 -24.35 11.37 28.48
N LEU A 143 -24.16 10.41 27.58
CA LEU A 143 -22.96 10.35 26.73
C LEU A 143 -22.86 11.55 25.79
N ASN A 144 -23.98 12.00 25.21
CA ASN A 144 -24.01 13.17 24.33
C ASN A 144 -23.68 14.46 25.09
N ASN A 145 -24.17 14.63 26.32
CA ASN A 145 -23.82 15.77 27.17
C ASN A 145 -22.30 15.79 27.43
N ILE A 146 -21.73 14.66 27.81
CA ILE A 146 -20.28 14.53 28.04
C ILE A 146 -19.48 14.79 26.76
N ARG A 147 -19.93 14.23 25.62
CA ARG A 147 -19.34 14.44 24.28
C ARG A 147 -19.25 15.93 23.96
N ASN A 148 -20.32 16.68 24.21
CA ASN A 148 -20.39 18.11 23.96
C ASN A 148 -19.71 18.97 25.04
N GLY A 149 -19.13 18.35 26.08
CA GLY A 149 -18.46 19.04 27.17
C GLY A 149 -19.40 19.68 28.20
N GLU A 150 -20.67 19.28 28.22
CA GLU A 150 -21.64 19.74 29.19
C GLU A 150 -21.37 19.10 30.56
N LYS A 151 -21.18 19.94 31.57
CA LYS A 151 -20.79 19.52 32.92
C LYS A 151 -21.98 19.50 33.88
N ARG A 152 -23.05 18.80 33.48
CA ARG A 152 -24.29 18.73 34.26
C ARG A 152 -24.06 17.94 35.54
N LYS A 153 -24.61 18.44 36.64
CA LYS A 153 -24.43 17.79 37.95
C LYS A 153 -25.20 16.46 37.99
N GLU A 154 -26.38 16.44 37.39
CA GLU A 154 -27.26 15.28 37.29
C GLU A 154 -26.55 14.11 36.59
N ASP A 155 -25.85 14.37 35.48
CA ASP A 155 -25.09 13.35 34.74
C ASP A 155 -23.94 12.77 35.58
N ILE A 156 -23.22 13.63 36.29
CA ILE A 156 -22.09 13.24 37.15
C ILE A 156 -22.59 12.43 38.36
N ASP A 157 -23.63 12.90 39.02
CA ASP A 157 -24.23 12.21 40.16
C ASP A 157 -24.79 10.85 39.72
N ARG A 158 -25.42 10.78 38.55
CA ARG A 158 -25.93 9.54 37.96
C ARG A 158 -24.82 8.54 37.64
N LEU A 159 -23.71 8.98 37.04
CA LEU A 159 -22.53 8.13 36.80
C LEU A 159 -21.94 7.62 38.11
N ASN A 160 -21.86 8.47 39.13
CA ASN A 160 -21.28 8.11 40.42
C ASN A 160 -22.10 7.08 41.21
N LEU A 161 -23.35 6.79 40.82
CA LEU A 161 -24.09 5.64 41.35
C LEU A 161 -23.45 4.30 40.96
N ASN A 162 -22.70 4.27 39.86
CA ASN A 162 -21.97 3.09 39.39
C ASN A 162 -20.55 2.97 40.01
N TYR A 163 -20.21 3.82 40.99
CA TYR A 163 -18.93 3.72 41.70
C TYR A 163 -18.92 2.53 42.66
N GLN A 164 -17.87 1.71 42.55
CA GLN A 164 -17.64 0.57 43.42
C GLN A 164 -16.19 0.59 43.91
N GLN A 165 -15.99 0.56 45.23
CA GLN A 165 -14.67 0.67 45.86
C GLN A 165 -13.82 -0.60 45.69
N LYS A 166 -14.46 -1.75 45.46
CA LYS A 166 -13.83 -3.04 45.14
C LYS A 166 -14.78 -3.82 44.22
N GLY A 167 -14.34 -4.09 43.00
CA GLY A 167 -14.95 -5.09 42.12
C GLY A 167 -13.93 -6.19 41.86
N GLU A 168 -14.10 -7.34 42.51
CA GLU A 168 -13.45 -8.59 42.10
C GLU A 168 -14.44 -9.33 41.18
N ASP A 169 -14.64 -8.78 40.00
CA ASP A 169 -15.51 -9.43 39.02
C ASP A 169 -14.64 -10.10 37.96
N GLU A 170 -14.51 -11.42 38.06
CA GLU A 170 -13.91 -12.27 37.03
C GLU A 170 -14.59 -11.99 35.68
N GLY A 171 -13.80 -11.82 34.62
CA GLY A 171 -14.31 -11.61 33.26
C GLY A 171 -14.60 -10.15 32.90
N ILE A 172 -14.43 -9.19 33.80
CA ILE A 172 -14.59 -7.75 33.50
C ILE A 172 -13.22 -7.12 33.21
N VAL A 173 -13.09 -6.42 32.08
CA VAL A 173 -11.89 -5.63 31.76
C VAL A 173 -11.93 -4.27 32.45
N THR A 174 -10.78 -3.82 32.92
CA THR A 174 -10.59 -2.48 33.45
C THR A 174 -9.98 -1.55 32.40
N LEU A 175 -10.67 -0.46 32.07
CA LEU A 175 -10.14 0.60 31.21
C LEU A 175 -9.38 1.62 32.07
N THR A 176 -8.11 1.82 31.77
CA THR A 176 -7.25 2.77 32.49
C THR A 176 -6.75 3.90 31.58
N THR A 177 -6.39 5.03 32.17
CA THR A 177 -5.91 6.18 31.39
C THR A 177 -4.46 6.04 30.89
N HIS A 178 -3.64 5.17 31.50
CA HIS A 178 -2.19 5.07 31.23
C HIS A 178 -1.72 3.62 31.06
N ASN A 179 -0.73 3.38 30.18
CA ASN A 179 -0.19 2.05 29.92
C ASN A 179 0.38 1.40 31.19
N TYR A 180 1.21 2.12 31.96
CA TYR A 180 1.82 1.56 33.19
C TYR A 180 0.79 1.03 34.19
N LYS A 181 -0.41 1.63 34.27
CA LYS A 181 -1.48 1.12 35.14
C LYS A 181 -2.04 -0.20 34.61
N ALA A 182 -2.33 -0.27 33.31
CA ALA A 182 -2.82 -1.48 32.68
C ALA A 182 -1.79 -2.62 32.80
N ASP A 183 -0.53 -2.32 32.54
CA ASP A 183 0.57 -3.28 32.62
C ASP A 183 0.77 -3.77 34.06
N ASN A 184 0.75 -2.87 35.06
CA ASN A 184 0.82 -3.26 36.47
C ASN A 184 -0.35 -4.17 36.89
N ILE A 185 -1.60 -3.86 36.49
CA ILE A 185 -2.76 -4.71 36.81
C ILE A 185 -2.61 -6.08 36.17
N ASN A 186 -2.24 -6.13 34.88
CA ASN A 186 -2.09 -7.40 34.18
C ASN A 186 -0.95 -8.25 34.78
N ASN A 187 0.20 -7.63 35.11
CA ASN A 187 1.33 -8.33 35.72
C ASN A 187 1.00 -8.84 37.12
N GLN A 188 0.40 -8.00 37.97
CA GLN A 188 -0.01 -8.39 39.31
C GLN A 188 -1.00 -9.56 39.26
N ARG A 189 -2.01 -9.52 38.37
CA ARG A 189 -2.97 -10.62 38.20
C ARG A 189 -2.30 -11.90 37.69
N MET A 190 -1.35 -11.79 36.77
CA MET A 190 -0.54 -12.94 36.34
C MET A 190 0.29 -13.55 37.47
N GLU A 191 0.86 -12.72 38.35
CA GLU A 191 1.63 -13.17 39.52
C GLU A 191 0.74 -13.86 40.57
N GLU A 192 -0.47 -13.35 40.80
CA GLU A 192 -1.48 -13.92 41.71
C GLU A 192 -1.97 -15.31 41.25
N LEU A 193 -1.96 -15.59 39.94
CA LEU A 193 -2.35 -16.89 39.41
C LEU A 193 -1.36 -17.98 39.79
N SER A 194 -1.87 -19.00 40.49
CA SER A 194 -1.17 -20.25 40.71
C SER A 194 -1.02 -21.05 39.40
N GLY A 195 0.02 -21.87 39.33
CA GLY A 195 0.24 -22.76 38.19
C GLY A 195 1.39 -22.33 37.28
N LYS A 196 1.64 -23.18 36.28
CA LYS A 196 2.79 -23.07 35.38
C LYS A 196 2.53 -22.05 34.28
N GLU A 197 3.54 -21.22 33.99
CA GLU A 197 3.56 -20.35 32.82
C GLU A 197 3.86 -21.14 31.54
N TYR A 198 3.12 -20.81 30.49
CA TYR A 198 3.36 -21.28 29.13
C TYR A 198 3.71 -20.09 28.25
N TYR A 199 4.67 -20.32 27.37
CA TYR A 199 5.24 -19.31 26.49
C TYR A 199 4.97 -19.72 25.05
N TYR A 200 4.33 -18.85 24.29
CA TYR A 200 4.04 -19.06 22.87
C TYR A 200 4.81 -18.01 22.07
N GLN A 201 5.80 -18.48 21.31
CA GLN A 201 6.63 -17.60 20.47
C GLN A 201 5.97 -17.42 19.10
N ALA A 202 5.86 -16.18 18.65
CA ALA A 202 5.32 -15.87 17.34
C ALA A 202 6.26 -16.37 16.23
N GLU A 203 5.69 -16.85 15.13
CA GLU A 203 6.44 -17.10 13.89
C GLU A 203 6.45 -15.82 13.04
N VAL A 204 7.63 -15.27 12.78
CA VAL A 204 7.79 -14.08 11.93
C VAL A 204 8.55 -14.45 10.67
N THR A 205 7.91 -14.25 9.52
CA THR A 205 8.51 -14.53 8.21
C THR A 205 8.66 -13.26 7.37
N GLY A 206 9.70 -13.19 6.54
CA GLY A 206 9.91 -12.08 5.62
C GLY A 206 10.19 -10.74 6.31
N LYS A 207 9.57 -9.65 5.84
CA LYS A 207 9.76 -8.29 6.38
C LYS A 207 8.56 -7.88 7.22
N PHE A 208 8.70 -7.93 8.54
CA PHE A 208 7.73 -7.42 9.51
C PHE A 208 8.50 -6.65 10.59
N SER A 209 8.07 -5.41 10.91
CA SER A 209 8.75 -4.58 11.90
C SER A 209 8.29 -4.92 13.31
N GLU A 210 9.20 -5.07 14.27
CA GLU A 210 8.89 -5.35 15.68
C GLU A 210 7.93 -4.30 16.30
N TYR A 211 8.16 -3.02 16.02
CA TYR A 211 7.27 -1.93 16.44
C TYR A 211 5.84 -1.99 15.87
N SER A 212 5.58 -2.88 14.91
CA SER A 212 4.28 -3.05 14.26
C SER A 212 3.61 -4.38 14.61
N PHE A 213 4.20 -5.16 15.52
CA PHE A 213 3.59 -6.41 15.94
C PHE A 213 2.20 -6.16 16.54
N PRO A 214 1.18 -6.92 16.10
CA PRO A 214 -0.20 -6.72 16.53
C PRO A 214 -0.42 -7.18 17.98
N VAL A 215 0.37 -8.16 18.44
CA VAL A 215 0.42 -8.71 19.79
C VAL A 215 1.87 -8.89 20.22
N SER A 216 2.08 -9.26 21.49
CA SER A 216 3.41 -9.61 21.99
C SER A 216 4.03 -10.72 21.14
N GLU A 217 5.31 -10.58 20.82
CA GLU A 217 6.07 -11.62 20.13
C GLU A 217 6.08 -12.92 20.95
N THR A 218 6.30 -12.79 22.26
CA THR A 218 6.14 -13.88 23.23
C THR A 218 4.86 -13.66 24.02
N LEU A 219 3.86 -14.51 23.81
CA LEU A 219 2.63 -14.54 24.60
C LEU A 219 2.83 -15.44 25.81
N ILE A 220 2.65 -14.88 27.01
CA ILE A 220 2.82 -15.58 28.29
C ILE A 220 1.44 -15.77 28.92
N LEU A 221 1.07 -17.01 29.22
CA LEU A 221 -0.23 -17.35 29.81
C LEU A 221 -0.12 -18.37 30.94
N LYS A 222 -1.10 -18.32 31.84
CA LYS A 222 -1.36 -19.31 32.89
C LYS A 222 -2.81 -19.79 32.77
N LYS A 223 -3.14 -20.89 33.44
CA LYS A 223 -4.55 -21.29 33.60
C LYS A 223 -5.27 -20.20 34.38
N ASP A 224 -6.52 -19.95 34.00
CA ASP A 224 -7.39 -18.91 34.57
C ASP A 224 -6.93 -17.46 34.27
N ALA A 225 -6.01 -17.28 33.32
CA ALA A 225 -5.66 -15.95 32.81
C ALA A 225 -6.83 -15.32 32.03
N GLN A 226 -7.12 -14.05 32.30
CA GLN A 226 -8.11 -13.28 31.54
C GLN A 226 -7.47 -12.74 30.27
N VAL A 227 -8.04 -13.12 29.13
CA VAL A 227 -7.55 -12.76 27.80
C VAL A 227 -8.64 -12.09 26.98
N MET A 228 -8.22 -11.29 26.01
CA MET A 228 -9.11 -10.67 25.03
C MET A 228 -8.66 -11.01 23.61
N PHE A 229 -9.63 -11.35 22.77
CA PHE A 229 -9.41 -11.58 21.35
C PHE A 229 -9.17 -10.25 20.64
N ILE A 230 -8.19 -10.22 19.73
CA ILE A 230 -7.83 -9.02 18.96
C ILE A 230 -8.18 -9.12 17.47
N ARG A 231 -8.94 -10.17 17.09
CA ARG A 231 -9.40 -10.48 15.75
C ARG A 231 -10.86 -10.93 15.77
N ASN A 232 -11.51 -10.83 14.62
CA ASN A 232 -12.80 -11.46 14.39
C ASN A 232 -12.57 -12.85 13.80
N ASP A 233 -13.20 -13.86 14.38
CA ASP A 233 -13.25 -15.21 13.80
C ASP A 233 -14.14 -15.20 12.55
N PRO A 234 -13.67 -15.73 11.40
CA PRO A 234 -14.50 -15.90 10.21
C PRO A 234 -15.79 -16.69 10.45
N ASN A 235 -15.78 -17.62 11.40
CA ASN A 235 -16.95 -18.44 11.74
C ASN A 235 -17.84 -17.82 12.84
N GLY A 236 -17.47 -16.64 13.35
CA GLY A 236 -18.25 -15.88 14.33
C GLY A 236 -18.19 -16.40 15.78
N MET A 237 -17.27 -17.30 16.12
CA MET A 237 -17.13 -17.83 17.48
C MET A 237 -16.60 -16.77 18.48
N TYR A 238 -15.74 -15.86 18.00
CA TYR A 238 -15.25 -14.71 18.75
C TYR A 238 -15.13 -13.46 17.86
N PHE A 239 -15.08 -12.29 18.51
CA PHE A 239 -14.89 -10.99 17.86
C PHE A 239 -13.80 -10.19 18.56
N ASN A 240 -13.24 -9.19 17.88
CA ASN A 240 -12.23 -8.29 18.43
C ASN A 240 -12.82 -7.53 19.63
N GLY A 241 -12.24 -7.73 20.81
CA GLY A 241 -12.75 -7.22 22.07
C GLY A 241 -13.44 -8.26 22.96
N LYS A 242 -13.75 -9.47 22.46
CA LYS A 242 -14.37 -10.53 23.28
C LYS A 242 -13.39 -10.98 24.37
N ILE A 243 -13.86 -10.96 25.62
CA ILE A 243 -13.06 -11.34 26.81
C ILE A 243 -13.42 -12.76 27.18
N GLY A 244 -12.41 -13.54 27.57
CA GLY A 244 -12.61 -14.87 28.11
C GLY A 244 -11.50 -15.23 29.10
N ILE A 245 -11.64 -16.41 29.70
CA ILE A 245 -10.71 -16.94 30.70
C ILE A 245 -10.04 -18.18 30.12
N VAL A 246 -8.73 -18.32 30.26
CA VAL A 246 -8.03 -19.53 29.81
C VAL A 246 -8.46 -20.72 30.67
N ASP A 247 -9.14 -21.69 30.07
CA ASP A 247 -9.62 -22.89 30.76
C ASP A 247 -8.57 -24.01 30.80
N TYR A 248 -7.88 -24.19 29.68
CA TYR A 248 -6.83 -25.18 29.51
C TYR A 248 -5.75 -24.63 28.59
N LEU A 249 -4.50 -24.98 28.88
CA LEU A 249 -3.39 -24.67 28.03
C LEU A 249 -2.25 -25.68 28.19
N ASP A 250 -1.55 -25.97 27.10
CA ASP A 250 -0.31 -26.74 27.08
C ASP A 250 0.72 -26.12 26.12
N LYS A 251 1.64 -26.89 25.53
CA LYS A 251 2.63 -26.32 24.59
C LYS A 251 2.02 -25.87 23.26
N ASN A 252 0.93 -26.48 22.82
CA ASN A 252 0.40 -26.35 21.46
C ASN A 252 -1.11 -26.04 21.43
N THR A 253 -1.78 -26.00 22.57
CA THR A 253 -3.23 -25.83 22.66
C THR A 253 -3.59 -24.79 23.70
N ILE A 254 -4.51 -23.89 23.35
CA ILE A 254 -5.15 -22.94 24.26
C ILE A 254 -6.66 -23.11 24.12
N LYS A 255 -7.36 -23.23 25.25
CA LYS A 255 -8.83 -23.18 25.32
C LYS A 255 -9.25 -22.00 26.16
N VAL A 256 -10.19 -21.21 25.64
CA VAL A 256 -10.75 -20.06 26.35
C VAL A 256 -12.23 -20.32 26.63
N LYS A 257 -12.62 -20.27 27.91
CA LYS A 257 -14.01 -20.37 28.37
C LYS A 257 -14.67 -19.00 28.46
N PHE A 258 -15.97 -18.98 28.20
CA PHE A 258 -16.85 -17.82 28.35
C PHE A 258 -17.95 -18.21 29.35
N PRO A 259 -17.77 -17.91 30.64
CA PRO A 259 -18.68 -18.38 31.69
C PRO A 259 -20.15 -18.00 31.45
N GLU A 260 -20.40 -16.77 30.95
CA GLU A 260 -21.76 -16.29 30.67
C GLU A 260 -22.44 -17.02 29.50
N GLU A 261 -21.66 -17.57 28.57
CA GLU A 261 -22.18 -18.30 27.40
C GLU A 261 -22.18 -19.83 27.61
N ASN A 262 -21.54 -20.32 28.68
CA ASN A 262 -21.25 -21.74 28.89
C ASN A 262 -20.56 -22.40 27.68
N THR A 263 -19.69 -21.65 27.00
CA THR A 263 -18.95 -22.10 25.82
C THR A 263 -17.45 -22.13 26.10
N THR A 264 -16.74 -23.02 25.43
CA THR A 264 -15.27 -23.07 25.43
C THR A 264 -14.78 -23.21 24.00
N ILE A 265 -13.85 -22.34 23.60
CA ILE A 265 -13.33 -22.26 22.24
C ILE A 265 -11.87 -22.71 22.24
N PHE A 266 -11.51 -23.57 21.27
CA PHE A 266 -10.13 -23.82 20.92
C PHE A 266 -9.59 -22.63 20.13
N VAL A 267 -8.50 -22.06 20.60
CA VAL A 267 -7.88 -20.90 19.94
C VAL A 267 -6.83 -21.41 18.97
N GLU A 268 -6.95 -21.01 17.71
CA GLU A 268 -5.96 -21.29 16.67
C GLU A 268 -5.06 -20.06 16.47
N GLU A 269 -3.86 -20.30 15.93
CA GLU A 269 -2.97 -19.21 15.55
C GLU A 269 -3.54 -18.48 14.33
N GLU A 270 -3.36 -17.16 14.31
CA GLU A 270 -3.80 -16.30 13.23
C GLU A 270 -2.60 -15.66 12.55
N GLU A 271 -2.69 -15.45 11.23
CA GLU A 271 -1.63 -14.83 10.44
C GLU A 271 -1.96 -13.35 10.14
N TRP A 272 -1.06 -12.44 10.54
CA TRP A 272 -1.05 -11.04 10.12
C TRP A 272 -0.07 -10.84 9.00
N LYS A 273 -0.58 -10.34 7.86
CA LYS A 273 0.22 -10.12 6.66
C LYS A 273 0.70 -8.68 6.61
N ASN A 274 2.00 -8.50 6.49
CA ASN A 274 2.56 -7.23 6.04
C ASN A 274 2.47 -7.16 4.52
N VAL A 275 1.54 -6.35 4.02
CA VAL A 275 1.32 -6.17 2.59
C VAL A 275 1.96 -4.89 2.08
N LYS A 276 2.62 -4.98 0.93
CA LYS A 276 2.98 -3.83 0.11
C LYS A 276 2.09 -3.77 -1.10
N TYR A 277 1.67 -2.56 -1.42
CA TYR A 277 1.00 -2.31 -2.68
C TYR A 277 2.00 -2.43 -3.84
N THR A 278 1.56 -3.05 -4.93
CA THR A 278 2.26 -3.22 -6.20
C THR A 278 1.26 -2.95 -7.32
N LEU A 279 1.73 -2.75 -8.55
CA LEU A 279 0.84 -2.62 -9.70
C LEU A 279 0.77 -3.91 -10.48
N ASP A 280 -0.45 -4.28 -10.86
CA ASP A 280 -0.65 -5.26 -11.92
C ASP A 280 -0.07 -4.73 -13.24
N LYS A 281 0.74 -5.55 -13.92
CA LYS A 281 1.44 -5.13 -15.14
C LYS A 281 0.51 -4.99 -16.35
N GLU A 282 -0.66 -5.62 -16.32
CA GLU A 282 -1.61 -5.64 -17.43
C GLU A 282 -2.73 -4.62 -17.20
N THR A 283 -3.26 -4.55 -15.99
CA THR A 283 -4.41 -3.68 -15.68
C THR A 283 -4.05 -2.35 -15.06
N ASN A 284 -2.81 -2.16 -14.59
CA ASN A 284 -2.40 -1.05 -13.71
C ASN A 284 -3.23 -0.92 -12.44
N ALA A 285 -4.00 -1.95 -12.06
CA ALA A 285 -4.71 -1.96 -10.79
C ALA A 285 -3.70 -2.13 -9.64
N ILE A 286 -3.98 -1.46 -8.52
CA ILE A 286 -3.20 -1.62 -7.29
C ILE A 286 -3.52 -2.99 -6.69
N LYS A 287 -2.51 -3.86 -6.58
CA LYS A 287 -2.60 -5.18 -5.95
C LYS A 287 -1.78 -5.23 -4.67
N GLN A 288 -2.28 -5.94 -3.68
CA GLN A 288 -1.53 -6.23 -2.47
C GLN A 288 -0.56 -7.39 -2.72
N LYS A 289 0.69 -7.22 -2.30
CA LYS A 289 1.72 -8.26 -2.30
C LYS A 289 2.23 -8.43 -0.88
N GLU A 290 2.13 -9.64 -0.37
CA GLU A 290 2.70 -10.01 0.92
C GLU A 290 4.23 -9.91 0.88
N VAL A 291 4.82 -9.28 1.89
CA VAL A 291 6.28 -9.15 2.05
C VAL A 291 6.81 -9.79 3.33
N GLY A 292 5.92 -10.16 4.23
CA GLY A 292 6.19 -10.88 5.46
C GLY A 292 4.89 -11.17 6.19
N SER A 293 4.97 -12.09 7.14
CA SER A 293 3.87 -12.44 8.02
C SER A 293 4.33 -12.54 9.48
N PHE A 294 3.37 -12.37 10.37
CA PHE A 294 3.50 -12.58 11.80
C PHE A 294 2.37 -13.53 12.17
N THR A 295 2.68 -14.69 12.74
CA THR A 295 1.70 -15.72 13.12
C THR A 295 1.78 -15.95 14.62
N GLN A 296 0.64 -15.86 15.30
CA GLN A 296 0.53 -15.99 16.76
C GLN A 296 -0.94 -16.20 17.15
N TYR A 297 -1.20 -16.69 18.36
CA TYR A 297 -2.56 -16.68 18.91
C TYR A 297 -3.12 -15.24 19.01
N PRO A 298 -4.37 -14.98 18.58
CA PRO A 298 -4.99 -13.65 18.57
C PRO A 298 -5.44 -13.17 19.95
N LEU A 299 -4.62 -13.38 20.97
CA LEU A 299 -4.91 -13.11 22.37
C LEU A 299 -3.95 -12.08 22.96
N LYS A 300 -4.46 -11.31 23.92
CA LYS A 300 -3.64 -10.54 24.86
C LYS A 300 -4.23 -10.61 26.26
N LEU A 301 -3.40 -10.42 27.29
CA LEU A 301 -3.88 -10.23 28.66
C LEU A 301 -4.83 -9.03 28.73
N ALA A 302 -5.92 -9.20 29.48
CA ALA A 302 -7.03 -8.26 29.44
C ALA A 302 -7.75 -8.07 30.78
N TRP A 303 -7.04 -8.18 31.91
CA TRP A 303 -7.58 -7.61 33.16
C TRP A 303 -7.65 -6.09 33.08
N ALA A 304 -6.68 -5.48 32.39
CA ALA A 304 -6.72 -4.06 32.09
C ALA A 304 -6.19 -3.73 30.69
N ILE A 305 -6.79 -2.72 30.06
CA ILE A 305 -6.31 -2.09 28.83
C ILE A 305 -6.41 -0.57 28.97
N THR A 306 -5.68 0.17 28.15
CA THR A 306 -5.85 1.63 28.13
C THR A 306 -7.09 2.05 27.36
N VAL A 307 -7.67 3.20 27.72
CA VAL A 307 -8.76 3.83 26.97
C VAL A 307 -8.42 3.96 25.48
N HIS A 308 -7.17 4.35 25.16
CA HIS A 308 -6.66 4.41 23.78
C HIS A 308 -6.78 3.07 23.06
N LYS A 309 -6.35 1.97 23.69
CA LYS A 309 -6.44 0.60 23.11
C LYS A 309 -7.87 0.05 23.10
N SER A 310 -8.83 0.73 23.72
CA SER A 310 -10.25 0.36 23.73
C SER A 310 -11.06 1.05 22.64
N GLN A 311 -10.49 2.03 21.92
CA GLN A 311 -11.18 2.70 20.83
C GLN A 311 -11.62 1.69 19.76
N GLY A 312 -12.82 1.91 19.20
CA GLY A 312 -13.52 0.93 18.35
C GLY A 312 -14.13 -0.28 19.07
N LEU A 313 -13.68 -0.66 20.28
CA LEU A 313 -14.19 -1.84 21.00
C LEU A 313 -15.55 -1.57 21.66
N THR A 314 -16.29 -2.64 21.95
CA THR A 314 -17.60 -2.61 22.63
C THR A 314 -17.65 -3.70 23.70
N PHE A 315 -18.12 -3.35 24.90
CA PHE A 315 -18.23 -4.25 26.05
C PHE A 315 -19.66 -4.26 26.60
N ASP A 316 -20.10 -5.42 27.11
CA ASP A 316 -21.36 -5.55 27.85
C ASP A 316 -21.20 -5.10 29.30
N LYS A 317 -20.08 -5.47 29.94
CA LYS A 317 -19.67 -4.98 31.25
C LYS A 317 -18.24 -4.49 31.21
N VAL A 318 -17.96 -3.37 31.87
CA VAL A 318 -16.62 -2.78 31.88
C VAL A 318 -16.39 -1.97 33.15
N ASN A 319 -15.21 -2.15 33.74
CA ASN A 319 -14.74 -1.31 34.84
C ASN A 319 -13.91 -0.16 34.27
N VAL A 320 -14.12 1.06 34.73
CA VAL A 320 -13.43 2.24 34.22
C VAL A 320 -12.75 3.00 35.35
N ASP A 321 -11.43 3.18 35.23
CA ASP A 321 -10.62 4.05 36.07
C ASP A 321 -10.37 5.40 35.37
N LEU A 322 -11.12 6.42 35.79
CA LEU A 322 -11.02 7.79 35.31
C LEU A 322 -10.29 8.73 36.28
N SER A 323 -9.66 8.19 37.33
CA SER A 323 -9.01 8.99 38.39
C SER A 323 -7.95 9.97 37.88
N ARG A 324 -7.33 9.67 36.73
CA ARG A 324 -6.27 10.47 36.09
C ARG A 324 -6.60 10.78 34.64
N THR A 325 -7.83 11.19 34.34
CA THR A 325 -8.16 11.73 33.01
C THR A 325 -7.33 12.98 32.75
N PHE A 326 -6.66 13.04 31.61
CA PHE A 326 -5.76 14.16 31.26
C PHE A 326 -5.99 14.73 29.87
N ALA A 327 -6.64 13.97 28.98
CA ALA A 327 -6.83 14.35 27.57
C ALA A 327 -8.31 14.63 27.26
N PRO A 328 -8.60 15.57 26.34
CA PRO A 328 -9.93 15.75 25.79
C PRO A 328 -10.51 14.44 25.24
N GLY A 329 -11.82 14.24 25.42
CA GLY A 329 -12.54 13.07 24.90
C GLY A 329 -12.24 11.73 25.60
N GLN A 330 -11.21 11.65 26.45
CA GLN A 330 -10.80 10.38 27.08
C GLN A 330 -11.90 9.78 27.98
N MET A 331 -12.60 10.60 28.76
CA MET A 331 -13.76 10.14 29.55
C MET A 331 -14.89 9.65 28.63
N TYR A 332 -15.21 10.41 27.59
CA TYR A 332 -16.26 10.04 26.63
C TYR A 332 -15.94 8.71 25.94
N VAL A 333 -14.72 8.51 25.46
CA VAL A 333 -14.29 7.26 24.83
C VAL A 333 -14.43 6.09 25.78
N ALA A 334 -13.95 6.23 27.02
CA ALA A 334 -14.01 5.17 28.01
C ALA A 334 -15.44 4.73 28.34
N LEU A 335 -16.33 5.70 28.61
CA LEU A 335 -17.73 5.43 28.94
C LEU A 335 -18.50 4.86 27.74
N SER A 336 -18.27 5.40 26.54
CA SER A 336 -18.97 4.98 25.31
C SER A 336 -18.58 3.59 24.81
N ARG A 337 -17.64 2.89 25.46
CA ARG A 337 -17.32 1.49 25.16
C ARG A 337 -18.39 0.53 25.69
N CYS A 338 -19.11 0.90 26.74
CA CYS A 338 -20.15 0.05 27.32
C CYS A 338 -21.46 0.15 26.51
N ARG A 339 -22.20 -0.96 26.39
CA ARG A 339 -23.52 -0.98 25.72
C ARG A 339 -24.64 -0.39 26.59
N SER A 340 -24.52 -0.47 27.91
CA SER A 340 -25.53 0.01 28.85
C SER A 340 -24.90 0.70 30.06
N LEU A 341 -25.71 1.49 30.77
CA LEU A 341 -25.26 2.16 31.98
C LEU A 341 -25.14 1.17 33.14
N GLU A 342 -25.93 0.09 33.16
CA GLU A 342 -25.87 -0.98 34.16
C GLU A 342 -24.58 -1.80 34.07
N GLY A 343 -24.06 -1.96 32.86
CA GLY A 343 -22.79 -2.67 32.63
C GLY A 343 -21.55 -1.85 32.99
N LEU A 344 -21.70 -0.56 33.28
CA LEU A 344 -20.60 0.33 33.61
C LEU A 344 -20.28 0.25 35.11
N ILE A 345 -19.02 0.03 35.44
CA ILE A 345 -18.50 0.10 36.82
C ILE A 345 -17.42 1.18 36.86
N LEU A 346 -17.40 2.00 37.92
CA LEU A 346 -16.35 3.00 38.13
C LEU A 346 -15.46 2.62 39.30
N SER A 347 -14.15 2.51 39.04
CA SER A 347 -13.12 2.31 40.07
C SER A 347 -12.87 3.54 40.93
N SER A 348 -13.31 4.71 40.46
CA SER A 348 -13.18 5.99 41.14
C SER A 348 -14.36 6.88 40.78
N LYS A 349 -14.86 7.65 41.74
CA LYS A 349 -15.86 8.68 41.45
C LYS A 349 -15.33 9.68 40.42
N VAL A 350 -16.21 10.08 39.51
CA VAL A 350 -15.96 11.13 38.52
C VAL A 350 -16.49 12.46 39.00
N ASN A 351 -15.92 13.54 38.47
CA ASN A 351 -16.34 14.90 38.75
C ASN A 351 -16.26 15.74 37.46
N SER A 352 -16.69 16.99 37.54
CA SER A 352 -16.76 17.89 36.38
C SER A 352 -15.39 18.20 35.75
N SER A 353 -14.28 18.00 36.47
CA SER A 353 -12.93 18.16 35.91
C SER A 353 -12.53 17.01 34.98
N ASN A 354 -13.14 15.83 35.12
CA ASN A 354 -12.90 14.69 34.22
C ASN A 354 -13.48 14.93 32.82
N ILE A 355 -14.46 15.83 32.69
CA ILE A 355 -15.02 16.24 31.40
C ILE A 355 -14.11 17.33 30.82
N ILE A 356 -13.18 16.89 29.97
CA ILE A 356 -12.22 17.73 29.27
C ILE A 356 -12.62 17.81 27.80
N THR A 357 -12.76 19.01 27.27
CA THR A 357 -13.04 19.28 25.86
C THR A 357 -12.07 20.30 25.30
N ASP A 358 -11.77 20.17 24.01
CA ASP A 358 -10.94 21.12 23.28
C ASP A 358 -11.80 22.22 22.67
N ARG A 359 -11.41 23.48 22.89
CA ARG A 359 -12.14 24.64 22.34
C ARG A 359 -12.11 24.69 20.82
N ASN A 360 -11.04 24.21 20.19
CA ASN A 360 -10.92 24.18 18.73
C ASN A 360 -11.94 23.20 18.14
N ILE A 361 -12.12 22.03 18.76
CA ILE A 361 -13.17 21.07 18.35
C ILE A 361 -14.55 21.69 18.48
N LEU A 362 -14.86 22.32 19.62
CA LEU A 362 -16.16 22.97 19.84
C LEU A 362 -16.43 24.08 18.84
N ASN A 363 -15.42 24.91 18.55
CA ASN A 363 -15.53 26.01 17.59
C ASN A 363 -15.70 25.47 16.16
N TYR A 364 -14.93 24.45 15.79
CA TYR A 364 -15.06 23.83 14.48
C TYR A 364 -16.45 23.24 14.31
N HIS A 365 -16.90 22.40 15.25
CA HIS A 365 -18.22 21.76 15.21
C HIS A 365 -19.38 22.77 15.10
N LYS A 366 -19.32 23.90 15.83
CA LYS A 366 -20.34 24.96 15.73
C LYS A 366 -20.37 25.66 14.37
N ASN A 367 -19.22 25.72 13.68
CA ASN A 367 -19.06 26.44 12.41
C ASN A 367 -19.12 25.51 11.19
N ILE A 368 -19.19 24.19 11.38
CA ILE A 368 -19.39 23.23 10.30
C ILE A 368 -20.72 23.57 9.62
N LYS A 369 -20.66 23.78 8.30
CA LYS A 369 -21.85 23.81 7.46
C LYS A 369 -22.15 22.36 7.07
N LEU A 370 -23.24 21.85 7.61
CA LEU A 370 -23.82 20.61 7.12
C LEU A 370 -24.64 20.95 5.88
N GLU A 371 -24.50 20.13 4.85
CA GLU A 371 -25.22 20.32 3.61
C GLU A 371 -26.65 19.77 3.76
N ASP A 372 -27.64 20.59 3.44
CA ASP A 372 -29.06 20.22 3.60
C ASP A 372 -29.55 19.27 2.49
N ASP A 373 -28.92 19.31 1.31
CA ASP A 373 -29.30 18.49 0.14
C ASP A 373 -28.09 17.80 -0.50
N ILE A 374 -27.68 16.68 0.12
CA ILE A 374 -26.55 15.86 -0.35
C ILE A 374 -26.80 15.28 -1.74
N GLU A 375 -28.05 14.97 -2.09
CA GLU A 375 -28.41 14.39 -3.39
C GLU A 375 -28.17 15.41 -4.52
N GLN A 376 -28.60 16.66 -4.32
CA GLN A 376 -28.34 17.73 -5.28
C GLN A 376 -26.85 18.03 -5.43
N ILE A 377 -26.09 18.02 -4.33
CA ILE A 377 -24.62 18.20 -4.36
C ILE A 377 -23.97 17.07 -5.14
N LEU A 378 -24.37 15.82 -4.88
CA LEU A 378 -23.83 14.66 -5.58
C LEU A 378 -24.03 14.78 -7.09
N GLU A 379 -25.22 15.16 -7.55
CA GLU A 379 -25.48 15.35 -8.98
C GLU A 379 -24.66 16.50 -9.58
N SER A 380 -24.55 17.64 -8.87
CA SER A 380 -23.71 18.77 -9.29
C SER A 380 -22.22 18.40 -9.35
N ASP A 381 -21.71 17.64 -8.38
CA ASP A 381 -20.30 17.29 -8.31
C ASP A 381 -19.92 16.16 -9.25
N LYS A 382 -20.82 15.21 -9.57
CA LYS A 382 -20.67 14.31 -10.73
C LYS A 382 -20.49 15.12 -12.01
N VAL A 383 -21.29 16.20 -12.16
CA VAL A 383 -21.17 17.11 -13.30
C VAL A 383 -19.78 17.74 -13.39
N LYS A 384 -19.31 18.36 -12.31
CA LYS A 384 -17.98 18.98 -12.26
C LYS A 384 -16.85 17.96 -12.44
N TYR A 385 -16.97 16.77 -11.85
CA TYR A 385 -15.95 15.73 -11.91
C TYR A 385 -15.70 15.27 -13.35
N ASP A 386 -16.75 14.94 -14.08
CA ASP A 386 -16.63 14.50 -15.49
C ASP A 386 -16.08 15.62 -16.38
N ASN A 387 -16.52 16.86 -16.17
CA ASN A 387 -15.98 18.03 -16.89
C ASN A 387 -14.46 18.14 -16.67
N GLY A 388 -14.02 18.02 -15.41
CA GLY A 388 -12.61 18.02 -15.06
C GLY A 388 -11.85 16.81 -15.60
N ARG A 389 -12.44 15.60 -15.56
CA ARG A 389 -11.85 14.36 -16.10
C ARG A 389 -11.60 14.49 -17.59
N LEU A 390 -12.57 15.04 -18.34
CA LEU A 390 -12.45 15.30 -19.77
C LEU A 390 -11.28 16.24 -20.07
N ILE A 391 -11.23 17.41 -19.42
CA ILE A 391 -10.17 18.41 -19.64
C ILE A 391 -8.80 17.83 -19.28
N ARG A 392 -8.67 17.15 -18.13
CA ARG A 392 -7.42 16.49 -17.70
C ARG A 392 -6.95 15.42 -18.68
N GLY A 393 -7.87 14.76 -19.40
CA GLY A 393 -7.56 13.77 -20.43
C GLY A 393 -6.68 14.31 -21.57
N PHE A 394 -6.64 15.64 -21.75
CA PHE A 394 -5.82 16.31 -22.75
C PHE A 394 -4.62 17.06 -22.15
N LYS A 395 -4.37 16.98 -20.82
CA LYS A 395 -3.15 17.55 -20.22
C LYS A 395 -1.95 16.62 -20.41
N PHE A 396 -0.87 17.16 -20.97
CA PHE A 396 0.31 16.38 -21.36
C PHE A 396 1.57 16.73 -20.55
N ASP A 397 1.43 17.37 -19.39
CA ASP A 397 2.55 17.86 -18.57
C ASP A 397 3.53 16.75 -18.16
N HIS A 398 3.04 15.53 -17.94
CA HIS A 398 3.92 14.42 -17.59
C HIS A 398 4.91 14.06 -18.71
N LEU A 399 4.48 14.16 -19.98
CA LEU A 399 5.35 13.88 -21.12
C LEU A 399 6.40 14.99 -21.26
N ASP A 400 6.03 16.24 -20.98
CA ASP A 400 6.93 17.40 -20.95
C ASP A 400 8.07 17.20 -19.94
N GLU A 401 7.74 16.81 -18.70
CA GLU A 401 8.73 16.50 -17.65
C GLU A 401 9.72 15.40 -18.08
N ILE A 402 9.21 14.35 -18.72
CA ILE A 402 10.02 13.22 -19.18
C ILE A 402 10.94 13.65 -20.32
N LEU A 403 10.46 14.44 -21.27
CA LEU A 403 11.26 14.96 -22.38
C LEU A 403 12.35 15.90 -21.88
N SER A 404 12.05 16.76 -20.90
CA SER A 404 13.06 17.59 -20.23
C SER A 404 14.15 16.74 -19.55
N THR A 405 13.74 15.69 -18.83
CA THR A 405 14.69 14.73 -18.21
C THR A 405 15.55 14.02 -19.26
N TRP A 406 15.00 13.72 -20.43
CA TRP A 406 15.76 13.12 -21.54
C TRP A 406 16.85 14.05 -22.04
N LYS A 407 16.58 15.36 -22.17
CA LYS A 407 17.56 16.38 -22.51
C LYS A 407 18.72 16.41 -21.52
N ASP A 408 18.42 16.47 -20.23
CA ASP A 408 19.44 16.56 -19.18
C ASP A 408 20.37 15.34 -19.22
N ILE A 409 19.81 14.14 -19.40
CA ILE A 409 20.60 12.91 -19.53
C ILE A 409 21.46 12.89 -20.79
N ILE A 410 21.01 13.49 -21.90
CA ILE A 410 21.85 13.65 -23.09
C ILE A 410 23.01 14.60 -22.79
N VAL A 411 22.76 15.72 -22.11
CA VAL A 411 23.75 16.77 -21.84
C VAL A 411 24.80 16.33 -20.82
N GLU A 412 24.37 15.69 -19.74
CA GLU A 412 25.23 15.22 -18.64
C GLU A 412 25.90 13.86 -18.92
N GLY A 413 25.36 13.10 -19.87
CA GLY A 413 25.77 11.72 -20.13
C GLY A 413 26.88 11.57 -21.17
N ASP A 414 27.73 10.55 -20.97
CA ASP A 414 28.68 10.08 -21.99
C ASP A 414 28.03 9.01 -22.89
N ILE A 415 27.39 9.46 -23.98
CA ILE A 415 26.66 8.61 -24.92
C ILE A 415 27.29 8.72 -26.31
N SER A 416 27.60 7.57 -26.92
CA SER A 416 28.08 7.49 -28.30
C SER A 416 27.07 8.11 -29.27
N GLY A 417 27.48 9.17 -29.98
CA GLY A 417 26.63 9.90 -30.93
C GLY A 417 25.73 10.96 -30.29
N GLN A 418 26.14 11.54 -29.16
CA GLN A 418 25.42 12.58 -28.40
C GLN A 418 24.80 13.69 -29.28
N GLY A 419 25.51 14.17 -30.31
CA GLY A 419 24.97 15.16 -31.26
C GLY A 419 23.70 14.68 -31.98
N ASN A 420 23.69 13.44 -32.49
CA ASN A 420 22.50 12.86 -33.13
C ASN A 420 21.38 12.61 -32.11
N ALA A 421 21.73 12.24 -30.86
CA ALA A 421 20.74 12.11 -29.79
C ALA A 421 20.06 13.46 -29.48
N LEU A 422 20.85 14.54 -29.43
CA LEU A 422 20.34 15.90 -29.19
C LEU A 422 19.49 16.40 -30.36
N LEU A 423 19.88 16.12 -31.61
CA LEU A 423 19.08 16.46 -32.79
C LEU A 423 17.72 15.76 -32.77
N LYS A 424 17.69 14.45 -32.46
CA LYS A 424 16.44 13.71 -32.36
C LYS A 424 15.58 14.17 -31.18
N TYR A 425 16.19 14.52 -30.05
CA TYR A 425 15.48 15.16 -28.95
C TYR A 425 14.82 16.47 -29.42
N LYS A 426 15.55 17.37 -30.06
CA LYS A 426 15.00 18.65 -30.56
C LYS A 426 13.84 18.45 -31.53
N GLU A 427 13.94 17.48 -32.44
CA GLU A 427 12.87 17.11 -33.37
C GLU A 427 11.59 16.68 -32.64
N ILE A 428 11.71 15.76 -31.68
CA ILE A 428 10.57 15.26 -30.89
C ILE A 428 10.01 16.35 -29.98
N ASP A 429 10.87 17.14 -29.35
CA ASP A 429 10.51 18.23 -28.44
C ASP A 429 9.73 19.34 -29.17
N LEU A 430 10.17 19.72 -30.39
CA LEU A 430 9.43 20.65 -31.25
C LEU A 430 8.04 20.10 -31.61
N ALA A 431 7.97 18.86 -32.10
CA ALA A 431 6.70 18.22 -32.44
C ALA A 431 5.76 18.09 -31.23
N PHE A 432 6.30 17.77 -30.05
CA PHE A 432 5.53 17.71 -28.81
C PHE A 432 5.00 19.09 -28.40
N ASN A 433 5.83 20.13 -28.45
CA ASN A 433 5.44 21.48 -28.07
C ASN A 433 4.33 22.05 -28.98
N GLU A 434 4.37 21.75 -30.28
CA GLU A 434 3.26 22.06 -31.20
C GLU A 434 1.95 21.40 -30.74
N LEU A 435 1.98 20.09 -30.43
CA LEU A 435 0.80 19.37 -29.94
C LEU A 435 0.33 19.87 -28.59
N LYS A 436 1.25 20.21 -27.68
CA LYS A 436 0.93 20.79 -26.37
C LYS A 436 0.21 22.13 -26.51
N ASN A 437 0.66 22.99 -27.43
CA ASN A 437 0.00 24.27 -27.71
C ASN A 437 -1.42 24.07 -28.26
N ILE A 438 -1.60 23.16 -29.22
CA ILE A 438 -2.92 22.83 -29.77
C ILE A 438 -3.82 22.26 -28.67
N SER A 439 -3.29 21.42 -27.78
CA SER A 439 -4.02 20.89 -26.63
C SER A 439 -4.47 21.99 -25.67
N ASN A 440 -3.61 22.95 -25.36
CA ASN A 440 -3.99 24.07 -24.49
C ASN A 440 -5.14 24.89 -25.11
N SER A 441 -5.09 25.19 -26.41
CA SER A 441 -6.18 25.84 -27.13
C SER A 441 -7.47 25.00 -27.12
N PHE A 442 -7.34 23.69 -27.31
CA PHE A 442 -8.49 22.76 -27.27
C PHE A 442 -9.12 22.67 -25.88
N GLN A 443 -8.32 22.59 -24.82
CA GLN A 443 -8.81 22.58 -23.43
C GLN A 443 -9.58 23.87 -23.11
N ASN A 444 -9.12 25.02 -23.59
CA ASN A 444 -9.86 26.28 -23.45
C ASN A 444 -11.18 26.26 -24.22
N GLN A 445 -11.18 25.72 -25.44
CA GLN A 445 -12.40 25.56 -26.24
C GLN A 445 -13.41 24.66 -25.54
N ILE A 446 -13.00 23.47 -25.07
CA ILE A 446 -13.87 22.54 -24.35
C ILE A 446 -14.38 23.15 -23.05
N SER A 447 -13.52 23.82 -22.28
CA SER A 447 -13.95 24.52 -21.06
C SER A 447 -15.02 25.57 -21.37
N GLY A 448 -14.88 26.31 -22.48
CA GLY A 448 -15.90 27.25 -22.96
C GLY A 448 -17.24 26.57 -23.26
N LEU A 449 -17.23 25.44 -23.96
CA LEU A 449 -18.44 24.67 -24.27
C LEU A 449 -19.13 24.12 -23.03
N LEU A 450 -18.35 23.61 -22.06
CA LEU A 450 -18.86 23.09 -20.80
C LEU A 450 -19.47 24.22 -19.96
N ASN A 451 -18.83 25.39 -19.91
CA ASN A 451 -19.34 26.55 -19.19
C ASN A 451 -20.59 27.16 -19.82
N SER A 452 -20.76 27.02 -21.15
CA SER A 452 -21.98 27.43 -21.86
C SER A 452 -23.09 26.37 -21.84
N ASN A 453 -22.92 25.27 -21.09
CA ASN A 453 -23.83 24.13 -21.06
C ASN A 453 -24.19 23.60 -22.47
N ALA A 454 -23.18 23.48 -23.34
CA ALA A 454 -23.37 22.89 -24.66
C ALA A 454 -23.90 21.45 -24.54
N PRO A 455 -24.70 20.95 -25.50
CA PRO A 455 -25.21 19.59 -25.46
C PRO A 455 -24.08 18.56 -25.36
N ASP A 456 -24.23 17.58 -24.45
CA ASP A 456 -23.20 16.55 -24.20
C ASP A 456 -22.78 15.82 -25.48
N GLU A 457 -23.70 15.57 -26.41
CA GLU A 457 -23.41 14.92 -27.70
C GLU A 457 -22.43 15.73 -28.54
N TYR A 458 -22.55 17.06 -28.51
CA TYR A 458 -21.64 17.95 -29.23
C TYR A 458 -20.25 17.96 -28.58
N VAL A 459 -20.19 17.95 -27.24
CA VAL A 459 -18.92 17.84 -26.49
C VAL A 459 -18.24 16.51 -26.78
N ILE A 460 -19.00 15.41 -26.79
CA ILE A 460 -18.51 14.06 -27.10
C ILE A 460 -17.96 13.98 -28.53
N ASP A 461 -18.69 14.45 -29.54
CA ASP A 461 -18.21 14.48 -30.93
C ASP A 461 -16.91 15.27 -31.06
N ARG A 462 -16.87 16.46 -30.44
CA ARG A 462 -15.70 17.34 -30.49
C ARG A 462 -14.49 16.72 -29.81
N ALA A 463 -14.68 16.10 -28.65
CA ALA A 463 -13.64 15.38 -27.92
C ALA A 463 -13.16 14.12 -28.65
N GLY A 464 -14.07 13.38 -29.30
CA GLY A 464 -13.74 12.22 -30.13
C GLY A 464 -12.79 12.60 -31.27
N LYS A 465 -13.11 13.66 -32.01
CA LYS A 465 -12.25 14.19 -33.08
C LYS A 465 -10.87 14.63 -32.57
N ALA A 466 -10.81 15.20 -31.36
CA ALA A 466 -9.54 15.56 -30.75
C ALA A 466 -8.74 14.33 -30.34
N ILE A 467 -9.37 13.29 -29.79
CA ILE A 467 -8.72 12.01 -29.47
C ILE A 467 -8.09 11.41 -30.73
N ASP A 468 -8.82 11.34 -31.85
CA ASP A 468 -8.28 10.88 -33.13
C ASP A 468 -7.04 11.70 -33.53
N TYR A 469 -7.19 13.02 -33.60
CA TYR A 469 -6.11 13.93 -33.99
C TYR A 469 -4.85 13.74 -33.12
N PHE A 470 -4.99 13.79 -31.79
CA PHE A 470 -3.84 13.71 -30.89
C PHE A 470 -3.21 12.33 -30.93
N THR A 471 -4.00 11.26 -30.90
CA THR A 471 -3.45 9.90 -30.88
C THR A 471 -2.72 9.57 -32.18
N GLU A 472 -3.23 10.01 -33.33
CA GLU A 472 -2.54 9.88 -34.63
C GLU A 472 -1.23 10.66 -34.66
N ASN A 473 -1.23 11.91 -34.21
CA ASN A 473 -0.03 12.74 -34.18
C ASN A 473 1.01 12.23 -33.16
N PHE A 474 0.59 11.77 -31.98
CA PHE A 474 1.51 11.17 -31.02
C PHE A 474 2.11 9.87 -31.55
N TYR A 475 1.33 9.06 -32.25
CA TYR A 475 1.83 7.82 -32.84
C TYR A 475 2.82 8.11 -33.98
N SER A 476 2.44 8.96 -34.93
CA SER A 476 3.22 9.23 -36.14
C SER A 476 4.44 10.13 -35.90
N LYS A 477 4.31 11.20 -35.09
CA LYS A 477 5.37 12.20 -34.90
C LYS A 477 6.27 11.96 -33.70
N LEU A 478 5.83 11.20 -32.70
CA LEU A 478 6.63 10.93 -31.50
C LEU A 478 6.98 9.45 -31.38
N PHE A 479 5.99 8.55 -31.39
CA PHE A 479 6.21 7.14 -31.11
C PHE A 479 7.07 6.45 -32.17
N ILE A 480 6.73 6.58 -33.47
CA ILE A 480 7.50 5.97 -34.56
C ILE A 480 8.95 6.50 -34.61
N PRO A 481 9.19 7.83 -34.66
CA PRO A 481 10.57 8.35 -34.71
C PRO A 481 11.42 7.95 -33.50
N LEU A 482 10.81 7.86 -32.31
CA LEU A 482 11.49 7.39 -31.11
C LEU A 482 11.81 5.90 -31.17
N GLN A 483 10.92 5.08 -31.72
CA GLN A 483 11.13 3.65 -31.91
C GLN A 483 12.29 3.38 -32.89
N GLU A 484 12.35 4.13 -33.99
CA GLU A 484 13.44 4.08 -34.96
C GLU A 484 14.77 4.48 -34.31
N HIS A 485 14.80 5.59 -33.57
CA HIS A 485 15.97 6.03 -32.82
C HIS A 485 16.48 5.00 -31.81
N ILE A 486 15.56 4.32 -31.10
CA ILE A 486 15.92 3.22 -30.20
C ILE A 486 16.65 2.12 -30.97
N ASN A 487 16.17 1.74 -32.15
CA ASN A 487 16.78 0.69 -32.96
C ASN A 487 18.18 1.08 -33.46
N GLU A 488 18.37 2.32 -33.89
CA GLU A 488 19.68 2.86 -34.29
C GLU A 488 20.71 2.81 -33.15
N TYR A 489 20.29 3.08 -31.91
CA TYR A 489 21.20 3.13 -30.77
C TYR A 489 21.52 1.75 -30.18
N ARG A 490 20.76 0.69 -30.52
CA ARG A 490 20.98 -0.68 -30.01
C ARG A 490 22.37 -1.23 -30.29
N ILE A 491 22.99 -0.78 -31.37
CA ILE A 491 24.32 -1.23 -31.82
C ILE A 491 25.46 -0.32 -31.36
N LYS A 492 25.16 0.84 -30.76
CA LYS A 492 26.18 1.81 -30.30
C LYS A 492 26.75 1.46 -28.92
N LYS A 493 28.02 1.80 -28.68
CA LYS A 493 28.67 1.62 -27.36
C LYS A 493 28.03 2.56 -26.32
N ASN A 494 28.05 2.15 -25.05
CA ASN A 494 27.53 2.91 -23.89
C ASN A 494 26.04 3.35 -23.97
N SER A 495 25.24 2.79 -24.89
CA SER A 495 23.84 3.21 -25.11
C SER A 495 22.79 2.50 -24.24
N ARG A 496 23.17 1.49 -23.43
CA ARG A 496 22.19 0.65 -22.70
C ARG A 496 21.28 1.44 -21.74
N LYS A 497 21.86 2.35 -20.95
CA LYS A 497 21.11 3.20 -20.00
C LYS A 497 20.20 4.16 -20.75
N TYR A 498 20.71 4.76 -21.83
CA TYR A 498 19.97 5.66 -22.71
C TYR A 498 18.78 4.96 -23.38
N ILE A 499 18.98 3.78 -23.98
CA ILE A 499 17.89 2.99 -24.58
C ILE A 499 16.83 2.61 -23.55
N LYS A 500 17.24 2.27 -22.33
CA LYS A 500 16.30 1.97 -21.25
C LYS A 500 15.40 3.16 -20.98
N LEU A 501 15.96 4.37 -20.89
CA LEU A 501 15.20 5.61 -20.77
C LEU A 501 14.24 5.77 -21.96
N LEU A 502 14.71 5.72 -23.20
CA LEU A 502 13.85 5.91 -24.38
C LEU A 502 12.68 4.92 -24.44
N ARG A 503 12.90 3.67 -24.03
CA ARG A 503 11.82 2.67 -23.94
C ARG A 503 10.78 3.00 -22.87
N GLU A 504 11.19 3.67 -21.80
CA GLU A 504 10.27 4.17 -20.78
C GLU A 504 9.42 5.31 -21.36
N ILE A 505 10.03 6.28 -22.05
CA ILE A 505 9.30 7.36 -22.74
C ILE A 505 8.27 6.78 -23.74
N LEU A 506 8.70 5.80 -24.55
CA LEU A 506 7.83 5.13 -25.52
C LEU A 506 6.66 4.39 -24.84
N SER A 507 6.92 3.76 -23.68
CA SER A 507 5.87 3.14 -22.86
C SER A 507 4.89 4.18 -22.31
N ASP A 508 5.37 5.33 -21.87
CA ASP A 508 4.53 6.38 -21.28
C ASP A 508 3.66 7.06 -22.37
N ILE A 509 4.20 7.27 -23.57
CA ILE A 509 3.42 7.71 -24.74
C ILE A 509 2.30 6.72 -25.06
N LYS A 510 2.60 5.40 -25.07
CA LYS A 510 1.58 4.37 -25.32
C LYS A 510 0.48 4.39 -24.27
N VAL A 511 0.84 4.44 -22.99
CA VAL A 511 -0.13 4.50 -21.89
C VAL A 511 -1.00 5.76 -21.99
N MET A 512 -0.41 6.90 -22.36
CA MET A 512 -1.15 8.14 -22.57
C MET A 512 -2.18 7.99 -23.70
N ILE A 513 -1.78 7.48 -24.87
CA ILE A 513 -2.71 7.23 -25.99
C ILE A 513 -3.81 6.25 -25.58
N ASP A 514 -3.47 5.14 -24.92
CA ASP A 514 -4.45 4.17 -24.46
C ASP A 514 -5.46 4.79 -23.48
N LYS A 515 -5.01 5.67 -22.56
CA LYS A 515 -5.89 6.42 -21.67
C LYS A 515 -6.84 7.34 -22.42
N MET A 516 -6.37 8.02 -23.48
CA MET A 516 -7.23 8.88 -24.31
C MET A 516 -8.36 8.07 -24.96
N TYR A 517 -8.07 6.87 -25.48
CA TYR A 517 -9.08 5.98 -26.05
C TYR A 517 -10.09 5.41 -25.04
N GLN A 518 -9.76 5.41 -23.75
CA GLN A 518 -10.69 5.01 -22.68
C GLN A 518 -11.37 6.19 -21.99
N LEU A 519 -11.24 7.41 -22.52
CA LEU A 519 -11.96 8.55 -21.96
C LEU A 519 -13.47 8.36 -22.12
N GLU A 520 -14.16 8.69 -21.04
CA GLU A 520 -15.61 8.71 -20.92
C GLU A 520 -16.04 10.09 -20.46
N PHE A 521 -17.24 10.47 -20.86
CA PHE A 521 -17.90 11.68 -20.43
C PHE A 521 -19.37 11.35 -20.21
N ARG A 522 -19.90 11.62 -19.01
CA ARG A 522 -21.31 11.33 -18.66
C ARG A 522 -21.67 9.85 -18.87
N ASP A 523 -20.79 8.97 -18.40
CA ASP A 523 -20.87 7.50 -18.58
C ASP A 523 -20.90 7.02 -20.04
N LYS A 524 -20.63 7.91 -21.01
CA LYS A 524 -20.54 7.56 -22.42
C LYS A 524 -19.09 7.55 -22.85
N LYS A 525 -18.69 6.47 -23.53
CA LYS A 525 -17.37 6.39 -24.15
C LYS A 525 -17.26 7.42 -25.27
N ILE A 526 -16.21 8.23 -25.23
CA ILE A 526 -16.02 9.32 -26.19
C ILE A 526 -15.54 8.77 -27.55
N PHE A 527 -14.58 7.85 -27.52
CA PHE A 527 -13.96 7.32 -28.72
C PHE A 527 -14.51 5.94 -29.10
N SER A 528 -15.06 5.84 -30.31
CA SER A 528 -15.64 4.61 -30.87
C SER A 528 -14.81 3.97 -31.99
N GLY A 529 -13.69 4.58 -32.39
CA GLY A 529 -12.82 4.08 -33.45
C GLY A 529 -11.87 2.94 -33.01
N LYS A 530 -10.97 2.54 -33.92
CA LYS A 530 -9.96 1.50 -33.65
C LYS A 530 -8.67 2.13 -33.12
N SER A 531 -8.18 1.65 -31.98
CA SER A 531 -6.89 2.09 -31.43
C SER A 531 -5.74 1.81 -32.41
N LEU A 532 -4.82 2.77 -32.58
CA LEU A 532 -3.65 2.64 -33.46
C LEU A 532 -2.70 1.49 -33.03
N PHE A 533 -2.75 1.09 -31.77
CA PHE A 533 -1.97 -0.03 -31.22
C PHE A 533 -2.67 -1.40 -31.33
N THR A 534 -3.83 -1.49 -32.02
CA THR A 534 -4.62 -2.73 -32.14
C THR A 534 -3.92 -3.89 -32.87
N LYS A 535 -2.70 -3.70 -33.38
CA LYS A 535 -1.85 -4.81 -33.88
C LYS A 535 -1.04 -5.53 -32.80
N ASP A 536 -0.94 -5.04 -31.58
CA ASP A 536 -0.19 -5.69 -30.49
C ASP A 536 -1.02 -6.60 -29.58
N LYS A 537 -2.37 -6.53 -29.62
CA LYS A 537 -3.24 -7.52 -28.93
C LYS A 537 -3.24 -8.90 -29.61
N LYS A 538 -2.64 -9.03 -30.79
CA LYS A 538 -2.27 -10.32 -31.42
C LYS A 538 -0.81 -10.72 -31.15
N ARG A 539 -0.17 -10.19 -30.10
CA ARG A 539 0.74 -11.08 -29.36
C ARG A 539 -0.15 -12.15 -28.77
N LYS A 540 -0.20 -13.28 -29.48
CA LYS A 540 -0.77 -14.57 -29.06
C LYS A 540 -0.97 -14.53 -27.55
N GLU A 541 -2.24 -14.65 -27.11
CA GLU A 541 -2.50 -15.53 -26.00
C GLU A 541 -1.62 -16.75 -26.25
N LYS A 542 -0.47 -16.79 -25.58
CA LYS A 542 0.11 -18.07 -25.28
C LYS A 542 -1.00 -18.65 -24.43
N VAL A 543 -1.78 -19.54 -25.06
CA VAL A 543 -2.33 -20.70 -24.37
C VAL A 543 -1.29 -21.01 -23.32
N ILE A 544 -1.65 -20.82 -22.05
CA ILE A 544 -0.87 -21.33 -20.95
C ILE A 544 -0.93 -22.84 -21.19
N LYS A 545 -0.01 -23.35 -22.01
CA LYS A 545 0.29 -24.77 -21.98
C LYS A 545 0.68 -24.98 -20.52
N PRO A 546 0.02 -25.90 -19.81
CA PRO A 546 0.37 -26.17 -18.43
C PRO A 546 1.88 -26.29 -18.36
N LYS A 547 2.51 -25.63 -17.38
CA LYS A 547 3.93 -25.87 -17.13
C LYS A 547 4.06 -27.41 -17.09
N PRO A 548 4.87 -28.02 -17.96
CA PRO A 548 5.09 -29.46 -17.89
C PRO A 548 5.49 -29.75 -16.45
N ALA A 549 4.92 -30.80 -15.85
CA ALA A 549 5.27 -31.16 -14.48
C ALA A 549 6.80 -31.24 -14.36
N LYS A 550 7.39 -30.82 -13.23
CA LYS A 550 8.85 -30.84 -13.01
C LYS A 550 9.41 -32.20 -13.48
N GLY A 551 10.15 -32.21 -14.61
CA GLY A 551 10.72 -33.43 -15.20
C GLY A 551 10.25 -33.77 -16.63
N GLU A 552 9.08 -33.31 -17.06
CA GLU A 552 8.47 -33.73 -18.33
C GLU A 552 9.22 -33.19 -19.58
N THR A 553 9.83 -32.01 -19.47
CA THR A 553 10.70 -31.45 -20.54
C THR A 553 11.95 -32.29 -20.78
N TYR A 554 12.50 -32.90 -19.72
CA TYR A 554 13.67 -33.77 -19.82
C TYR A 554 13.23 -35.07 -20.51
N ARG A 555 12.17 -35.72 -20.01
CA ARG A 555 11.65 -36.98 -20.56
C ARG A 555 11.37 -36.94 -22.06
N ILE A 556 10.74 -35.87 -22.56
CA ILE A 556 10.43 -35.70 -24.00
C ILE A 556 11.72 -35.58 -24.84
N THR A 557 12.77 -34.93 -24.30
CA THR A 557 14.06 -34.84 -25.03
C THR A 557 14.71 -36.22 -25.14
N LEU A 558 14.73 -36.98 -24.04
CA LEU A 558 15.34 -38.30 -23.98
C LEU A 558 14.61 -39.29 -24.89
N GLN A 559 13.28 -39.25 -24.88
CA GLN A 559 12.47 -40.09 -25.77
C GLN A 559 12.78 -39.83 -27.25
N LEU A 560 12.75 -38.57 -27.69
CA LEU A 560 13.05 -38.22 -29.08
C LEU A 560 14.50 -38.58 -29.47
N TYR A 561 15.43 -38.53 -28.52
CA TYR A 561 16.81 -38.96 -28.72
C TYR A 561 16.91 -40.49 -28.88
N GLN A 562 16.23 -41.26 -28.04
CA GLN A 562 16.14 -42.72 -28.14
C GLN A 562 15.43 -43.19 -29.42
N GLU A 563 14.53 -42.37 -29.97
CA GLU A 563 13.90 -42.58 -31.28
C GLU A 563 14.85 -42.28 -32.47
N GLY A 564 16.12 -41.93 -32.21
CA GLY A 564 17.17 -41.76 -33.22
C GLY A 564 17.28 -40.36 -33.83
N ASN A 565 16.56 -39.36 -33.29
CA ASN A 565 16.62 -37.99 -33.80
C ASN A 565 17.93 -37.30 -33.41
N THR A 566 18.52 -36.51 -34.32
CA THR A 566 19.69 -35.69 -33.98
C THR A 566 19.32 -34.55 -33.03
N LEU A 567 20.27 -34.02 -32.26
CA LEU A 567 19.99 -32.90 -31.34
C LEU A 567 19.41 -31.66 -32.04
N LYS A 568 19.78 -31.44 -33.32
CA LYS A 568 19.24 -30.36 -34.15
C LYS A 568 17.78 -30.62 -34.53
N ASP A 569 17.44 -31.87 -34.85
CA ASP A 569 16.07 -32.26 -35.16
C ASP A 569 15.19 -32.18 -33.92
N ILE A 570 15.69 -32.62 -32.77
CA ILE A 570 14.98 -32.50 -31.48
C ILE A 570 14.75 -31.02 -31.14
N ALA A 571 15.73 -30.14 -31.35
CA ALA A 571 15.58 -28.70 -31.14
C ALA A 571 14.48 -28.12 -32.05
N ARG A 572 14.41 -28.56 -33.32
CA ARG A 572 13.39 -28.14 -34.28
C ARG A 572 12.01 -28.69 -33.93
N LEU A 573 11.88 -30.00 -33.68
CA LEU A 573 10.65 -30.70 -33.33
C LEU A 573 10.03 -30.13 -32.05
N ARG A 574 10.86 -29.75 -31.08
CA ARG A 574 10.41 -29.20 -29.81
C ARG A 574 10.30 -27.67 -29.79
N ASN A 575 10.66 -27.00 -30.88
CA ASN A 575 10.73 -25.55 -30.99
C ASN A 575 11.56 -24.91 -29.84
N LEU A 576 12.73 -25.51 -29.56
CA LEU A 576 13.69 -25.06 -28.54
C LEU A 576 15.00 -24.65 -29.22
N LYS A 577 15.80 -23.83 -28.52
CA LYS A 577 17.16 -23.53 -28.97
C LYS A 577 18.01 -24.79 -28.81
N LEU A 578 18.94 -25.02 -29.74
CA LEU A 578 19.87 -26.15 -29.70
C LEU A 578 20.61 -26.22 -28.35
N GLY A 579 21.11 -25.08 -27.84
CA GLY A 579 21.78 -25.02 -26.54
C GLY A 579 20.91 -25.44 -25.34
N THR A 580 19.57 -25.40 -25.45
CA THR A 580 18.66 -25.94 -24.43
C THR A 580 18.65 -27.47 -24.45
N ILE A 581 18.64 -28.07 -25.66
CA ILE A 581 18.73 -29.53 -25.83
C ILE A 581 20.10 -30.03 -25.36
N GLU A 582 21.18 -29.35 -25.76
CA GLU A 582 22.55 -29.66 -25.34
C GLU A 582 22.72 -29.61 -23.81
N SER A 583 22.07 -28.65 -23.13
CA SER A 583 22.06 -28.58 -21.68
C SER A 583 21.27 -29.71 -21.03
N HIS A 584 20.23 -30.25 -21.68
CA HIS A 584 19.52 -31.42 -21.15
C HIS A 584 20.39 -32.67 -21.23
N MET A 585 21.15 -32.86 -22.32
CA MET A 585 22.07 -34.00 -22.48
C MET A 585 23.09 -34.10 -21.34
N THR A 586 23.53 -32.96 -20.79
CA THR A 586 24.46 -32.93 -19.66
C THR A 586 23.97 -33.77 -18.47
N ARG A 587 22.67 -33.73 -18.16
CA ARG A 587 22.08 -34.48 -17.05
C ARG A 587 22.14 -35.99 -17.28
N TRP A 588 21.85 -36.44 -18.50
CA TRP A 588 21.86 -37.87 -18.82
C TRP A 588 23.25 -38.46 -19.04
N ILE A 589 24.22 -37.61 -19.34
CA ILE A 589 25.62 -38.00 -19.33
C ILE A 589 26.08 -38.21 -17.87
N GLU A 590 25.67 -37.34 -16.94
CA GLU A 590 25.99 -37.45 -15.50
C GLU A 590 25.28 -38.65 -14.84
N ASP A 591 24.06 -39.01 -15.26
CA ASP A 591 23.34 -40.17 -14.72
C ASP A 591 23.56 -41.48 -15.50
N GLY A 592 24.35 -41.44 -16.57
CA GLY A 592 24.71 -42.60 -17.40
C GLY A 592 23.64 -43.04 -18.41
N SER A 593 22.50 -42.34 -18.54
CA SER A 593 21.44 -42.68 -19.50
C SER A 593 21.78 -42.35 -20.97
N VAL A 594 22.83 -41.57 -21.22
CA VAL A 594 23.35 -41.29 -22.58
C VAL A 594 24.86 -41.52 -22.59
N ASP A 595 25.34 -42.35 -23.52
CA ASP A 595 26.78 -42.51 -23.73
C ASP A 595 27.31 -41.24 -24.42
N ILE A 596 28.27 -40.57 -23.78
CA ILE A 596 28.93 -39.40 -24.35
C ILE A 596 29.61 -39.70 -25.69
N ASN A 597 29.97 -40.97 -25.98
CA ASN A 597 30.52 -41.38 -27.26
C ASN A 597 29.53 -41.25 -28.43
N ASP A 598 28.22 -41.18 -28.15
CA ASP A 598 27.18 -40.90 -29.14
C ASP A 598 27.15 -39.42 -29.55
N LEU A 599 27.79 -38.55 -28.76
CA LEU A 599 27.81 -37.10 -28.95
C LEU A 599 29.19 -36.56 -29.33
N ILE A 600 30.26 -37.19 -28.85
CA ILE A 600 31.66 -36.82 -29.11
C ILE A 600 32.43 -38.07 -29.53
N LYS A 601 33.19 -37.98 -30.63
CA LYS A 601 34.07 -39.08 -31.07
C LYS A 601 35.07 -39.48 -29.96
N LYS A 602 35.28 -40.79 -29.76
CA LYS A 602 36.11 -41.37 -28.70
C LYS A 602 37.53 -40.79 -28.58
N GLU A 603 38.20 -40.52 -29.71
CA GLU A 603 39.55 -39.91 -29.74
C GLU A 603 39.56 -38.47 -29.18
N ARG A 604 38.52 -37.69 -29.52
CA ARG A 604 38.34 -36.32 -29.05
C ARG A 604 37.96 -36.30 -27.57
N LEU A 605 37.08 -37.21 -27.15
CA LEU A 605 36.72 -37.39 -25.75
C LEU A 605 37.93 -37.70 -24.87
N ASN A 606 38.78 -38.66 -25.27
CA ASN A 606 40.01 -38.99 -24.54
C ASN A 606 40.95 -37.80 -24.37
N THR A 607 41.03 -36.94 -25.39
CA THR A 607 41.85 -35.72 -25.35
C THR A 607 41.30 -34.71 -24.34
N LEU A 608 39.98 -34.48 -24.36
CA LEU A 608 39.32 -33.58 -23.42
C LEU A 608 39.36 -34.11 -21.98
N ILE A 609 39.22 -35.43 -21.76
CA ILE A 609 39.35 -36.06 -20.44
C ILE A 609 40.75 -35.86 -19.86
N LYS A 610 41.80 -36.11 -20.65
CA LYS A 610 43.19 -35.90 -20.20
C LYS A 610 43.44 -34.45 -19.80
N PHE A 611 42.87 -33.50 -20.54
CA PHE A 611 42.95 -32.08 -20.21
C PHE A 611 42.19 -31.78 -18.90
N MET A 612 40.92 -32.22 -18.79
CA MET A 612 40.05 -31.84 -17.67
C MET A 612 40.39 -32.50 -16.33
N LYS A 613 41.03 -33.67 -16.31
CA LYS A 613 41.50 -34.32 -15.08
C LYS A 613 42.48 -33.47 -14.26
N ASN A 614 43.19 -32.54 -14.89
CA ASN A 614 44.12 -31.66 -14.20
C ASN A 614 43.45 -30.37 -13.65
N PHE A 615 42.15 -30.18 -13.87
CA PHE A 615 41.43 -28.93 -13.59
C PHE A 615 39.97 -29.15 -13.12
N GLU A 616 39.75 -30.11 -12.23
CA GLU A 616 38.41 -30.56 -11.81
C GLU A 616 37.53 -29.45 -11.22
N GLU A 617 38.11 -28.49 -10.46
CA GLU A 617 37.38 -27.40 -9.80
C GLU A 617 37.36 -26.06 -10.57
N THR A 618 38.02 -25.96 -11.72
CA THR A 618 38.16 -24.70 -12.46
C THR A 618 36.87 -24.31 -13.18
N ALA A 619 36.56 -23.01 -13.30
CA ALA A 619 35.36 -22.56 -14.03
C ALA A 619 35.46 -22.86 -15.54
N LEU A 620 34.35 -23.27 -16.19
CA LEU A 620 34.35 -23.60 -17.63
C LEU A 620 34.79 -22.42 -18.53
N SER A 621 34.58 -21.18 -18.08
CA SER A 621 35.01 -19.95 -18.78
C SER A 621 36.52 -19.78 -18.84
N GLU A 622 37.25 -20.39 -17.91
CA GLU A 622 38.71 -20.35 -17.89
C GLU A 622 39.29 -21.53 -18.68
N LEU A 623 38.61 -22.69 -18.66
CA LEU A 623 39.01 -23.89 -19.40
C LEU A 623 38.90 -23.75 -20.91
N ILE A 624 37.91 -23.00 -21.41
CA ILE A 624 37.72 -22.85 -22.85
C ILE A 624 38.88 -22.14 -23.55
N ASN A 625 39.55 -21.22 -22.84
CA ASN A 625 40.67 -20.44 -23.36
C ASN A 625 42.03 -21.15 -23.17
N SER A 626 42.09 -22.15 -22.30
CA SER A 626 43.32 -22.89 -21.95
C SER A 626 43.36 -24.31 -22.52
N CYS A 627 42.28 -24.74 -23.20
CA CYS A 627 42.22 -26.04 -23.85
C CYS A 627 43.20 -26.12 -25.02
N PRO A 628 44.07 -27.15 -25.11
CA PRO A 628 45.07 -27.29 -26.17
C PRO A 628 44.46 -27.62 -27.54
N ILE A 629 43.13 -27.84 -27.60
CA ILE A 629 42.38 -28.10 -28.82
C ILE A 629 41.16 -27.17 -28.88
N GLU A 630 40.76 -26.77 -30.09
CA GLU A 630 39.55 -25.99 -30.30
C GLU A 630 38.34 -26.74 -29.73
N THR A 631 37.60 -26.11 -28.83
CA THR A 631 36.48 -26.71 -28.08
C THR A 631 35.42 -25.64 -27.80
N ASN A 632 34.25 -26.04 -27.31
CA ASN A 632 33.17 -25.14 -26.93
C ASN A 632 32.66 -25.44 -25.51
N PHE A 633 31.87 -24.51 -24.97
CA PHE A 633 31.29 -24.64 -23.63
C PHE A 633 30.41 -25.89 -23.45
N THR A 634 29.79 -26.38 -24.53
CA THR A 634 28.92 -27.55 -24.49
C THR A 634 29.74 -28.83 -24.32
N GLU A 635 30.79 -29.02 -25.13
CA GLU A 635 31.67 -30.19 -25.05
C GLU A 635 32.35 -30.27 -23.68
N LEU A 636 32.91 -29.16 -23.16
CA LEU A 636 33.53 -29.15 -21.84
C LEU A 636 32.53 -29.46 -20.71
N ARG A 637 31.26 -29.02 -20.85
CA ARG A 637 30.21 -29.33 -19.89
C ARG A 637 29.83 -30.80 -19.91
N TRP A 638 29.75 -31.41 -21.09
CA TRP A 638 29.47 -32.85 -21.23
C TRP A 638 30.61 -33.70 -20.67
N VAL A 639 31.87 -33.35 -20.96
CA VAL A 639 33.02 -34.07 -20.40
C VAL A 639 33.08 -33.93 -18.89
N ARG A 640 32.78 -32.74 -18.33
CA ARG A 640 32.67 -32.57 -16.87
C ARG A 640 31.57 -33.43 -16.25
N ALA A 641 30.42 -33.53 -16.91
CA ALA A 641 29.33 -34.38 -16.45
C ALA A 641 29.69 -35.88 -16.52
N TYR A 642 30.44 -36.29 -17.54
CA TYR A 642 30.92 -37.67 -17.70
C TYR A 642 32.01 -38.07 -16.69
N LEU A 643 32.75 -37.09 -16.17
CA LEU A 643 33.80 -37.30 -15.16
C LEU A 643 33.29 -37.33 -13.72
N LYS A 644 32.03 -36.95 -13.50
CA LYS A 644 31.34 -37.12 -12.22
C LYS A 644 30.68 -38.49 -12.17
#